data_AF-A0A6H5HRF1-F1
#
_entry.id   AF-A0A6H5HRF1-F1
#
_cell.length_a   1.000
_cell.length_b   1.000
_cell.length_c   1.000
_cell.angle_alpha   90.00
_cell.angle_beta   90.00
_cell.angle_gamma   90.00
#
_symmetry.space_group_name_H-M   'P 1'
#
loop_
_entity.id
_entity.type
_entity.pdbx_description
1 polymer ?
#
loop_
_entity_poly.entity_id
_entity_poly.type
_entity_poly.pdbx_seq_one_letter_code
_entity_poly.pdbx_strand_id
1 'polypeptide(L)'
;MYEDHILTGVIVFFWIDALWELYLSIRQNSVYKNTTQVPDELKSVLDNETFQKARSYSLDKSKFGIFKSIYGTLLGSTVGFFVKDKIKQFLLMNTILIPLVCMTIVIVKAGGDYFFVYLWLFAMIMMLFFMTIYPDYIAPLFDKYTPLPDGELKSQIEQLAASVEFPLYKLYLVEGSKRSVHSNAYFYGFFKNKRIVLFDTLLKSETNQDKGCDNPEILAILAHELGHWKFNHVLTNLVIMELNLFLQFMVFSWLFKYDALYEAFGFEAQPVIIGFIIILQYIFAPFNMIESILVADDVAHLDADVKNGYLARRGLTGSVLMFKVKVFQVIRYALIPACFGFDSYLREFGEENWPKSLNYALDKAIEGCEKTTTMRPRYMYDVYRPSPSRRAYNRKERTKMLSTSTRQTHNPLTPMGRPLLEKNMAAASPSRGNGFGSGDSPSDEDKDNQRENLMFKMFLAHELATGGLLSDETKPPEEEFANPDPIYNAVKEQVHNAFWEQFRAEINSEPPKLDMAFQLIQDIKQNLLSVVTPNAKSIKSKIEEVLDVELMQQQLEHGALDFRKYAEFIISIMSQICASIRDELLVQLKQEEDIVQVFRGILETLNLMKLDLVKFALTSIKPEILNNQMKYEREKFNDLVRVENGVLPNTEAWLKNHIVPGSEESVEDLVIRALGDILTWKPECPYPETLFIDAPRLVILKNSFYKLCVACSTVLLGLGCSPVELANDWNYKESLKSHALILLNKVNNDETLCKVLPNLVEQFKTDANTRLTELGHGSLAEAQGVSFSEQIPQAADPKNKVRQLVESRILSFLIAAAKSPRTANFPMSLVLFKNEIDNLNSRFAYIANYNLNICREYYHEVIKKLSSQAQ
;
A
#
# COMPACT_ATOMS: atom_id res chain seq x y z
N MET A 1 -49.07 32.56 -3.06
CA MET A 1 -47.67 32.99 -3.28
C MET A 1 -46.70 32.07 -2.55
N TYR A 2 -46.89 31.78 -1.24
CA TYR A 2 -46.04 30.81 -0.53
C TYR A 2 -46.25 29.36 -0.99
N GLU A 3 -47.46 28.97 -1.39
CA GLU A 3 -47.78 27.62 -1.89
C GLU A 3 -46.96 27.22 -3.13
N ASP A 4 -46.88 28.12 -4.13
CA ASP A 4 -46.12 27.88 -5.36
C ASP A 4 -44.62 27.65 -5.07
N HIS A 5 -44.08 28.32 -4.05
CA HIS A 5 -42.69 28.15 -3.63
C HIS A 5 -42.44 26.81 -2.92
N ILE A 6 -43.42 26.29 -2.16
CA ILE A 6 -43.33 24.97 -1.50
C ILE A 6 -43.29 23.87 -2.56
N LEU A 7 -44.26 23.85 -3.48
CA LEU A 7 -44.33 22.84 -4.53
C LEU A 7 -43.09 22.90 -5.43
N THR A 8 -42.67 24.11 -5.83
CA THR A 8 -41.47 24.30 -6.64
C THR A 8 -40.22 23.82 -5.90
N GLY A 9 -40.09 24.12 -4.60
CA GLY A 9 -38.97 23.66 -3.78
C GLY A 9 -38.86 22.13 -3.69
N VAL A 10 -39.99 21.45 -3.49
CA VAL A 10 -40.07 19.99 -3.48
C VAL A 10 -39.65 19.40 -4.83
N ILE A 11 -40.22 19.91 -5.93
CA ILE A 11 -39.90 19.43 -7.29
C ILE A 11 -38.42 19.64 -7.60
N VAL A 12 -37.87 20.82 -7.28
CA VAL A 12 -36.45 21.13 -7.48
C VAL A 12 -35.57 20.16 -6.69
N PHE A 13 -35.92 19.86 -5.44
CA PHE A 13 -35.17 18.88 -4.64
C PHE A 13 -35.20 17.49 -5.27
N PHE A 14 -36.37 16.99 -5.71
CA PHE A 14 -36.46 15.69 -6.38
C PHE A 14 -35.63 15.62 -7.67
N TRP A 15 -35.57 16.71 -8.45
CA TRP A 15 -34.69 16.77 -9.61
C TRP A 15 -33.22 16.79 -9.23
N ILE A 16 -32.84 17.51 -8.17
CA ILE A 16 -31.46 17.52 -7.66
C ILE A 16 -31.05 16.12 -7.19
N ASP A 17 -31.90 15.46 -6.40
CA ASP A 17 -31.69 14.10 -5.90
C ASP A 17 -31.59 13.09 -7.07
N ALA A 18 -32.50 13.17 -8.04
CA ALA A 18 -32.46 12.32 -9.23
C ALA A 18 -31.21 12.55 -10.09
N LEU A 19 -30.76 13.80 -10.25
CA LEU A 19 -29.53 14.14 -10.97
C LEU A 19 -28.30 13.66 -10.20
N TRP A 20 -28.32 13.72 -8.87
CA TRP A 20 -27.26 13.21 -8.01
C TRP A 20 -27.14 11.69 -8.10
N GLU A 21 -28.24 10.95 -7.99
CA GLU A 21 -28.28 9.50 -8.16
C GLU A 21 -27.86 9.07 -9.57
N LEU A 22 -28.29 9.82 -10.59
CA LEU A 22 -27.84 9.61 -11.97
C LEU A 22 -26.34 9.84 -12.11
N TYR A 23 -25.80 10.90 -11.51
CA TYR A 23 -24.37 11.19 -11.49
C TYR A 23 -23.57 10.07 -10.83
N LEU A 24 -23.99 9.59 -9.65
CA LEU A 24 -23.35 8.46 -8.96
C LEU A 24 -23.41 7.18 -9.81
N SER A 25 -24.56 6.90 -10.43
CA SER A 25 -24.74 5.76 -11.32
C SER A 25 -23.86 5.84 -12.57
N ILE A 26 -23.73 7.01 -13.18
CA ILE A 26 -22.85 7.26 -14.33
C ILE A 26 -21.37 7.09 -13.93
N ARG A 27 -20.98 7.63 -12.78
CA ARG A 27 -19.62 7.44 -12.24
C ARG A 27 -19.32 5.96 -12.06
N GLN A 28 -20.19 5.23 -11.37
CA GLN A 28 -20.00 3.81 -11.14
C GLN A 28 -19.94 3.01 -12.45
N ASN A 29 -20.79 3.34 -13.44
CA ASN A 29 -20.75 2.74 -14.77
C ASN A 29 -19.43 3.05 -15.51
N SER A 30 -18.87 4.24 -15.32
CA SER A 30 -17.55 4.58 -15.84
C SER A 30 -16.46 3.72 -15.21
N VAL A 31 -16.52 3.46 -13.90
CA VAL A 31 -15.58 2.56 -13.24
C VAL A 31 -15.68 1.15 -13.83
N TYR A 32 -16.89 0.60 -13.97
CA TYR A 32 -17.07 -0.71 -14.60
C TYR A 32 -16.54 -0.76 -16.04
N LYS A 33 -16.60 0.34 -16.80
CA LYS A 33 -16.03 0.40 -18.16
C LYS A 33 -14.52 0.47 -18.16
N ASN A 34 -13.93 1.26 -17.28
CA ASN A 34 -12.48 1.56 -17.26
C ASN A 34 -11.68 0.43 -16.60
N THR A 35 -12.21 -0.20 -15.55
CA THR A 35 -11.55 -1.30 -14.84
C THR A 35 -11.68 -2.60 -15.64
N THR A 36 -10.83 -2.75 -16.66
CA THR A 36 -10.80 -3.91 -17.56
C THR A 36 -9.93 -5.06 -17.06
N GLN A 37 -9.19 -4.87 -15.97
CA GLN A 37 -8.32 -5.88 -15.38
C GLN A 37 -8.58 -5.98 -13.88
N VAL A 38 -8.27 -7.13 -13.30
CA VAL A 38 -8.35 -7.33 -11.85
C VAL A 38 -7.39 -6.35 -11.15
N PRO A 39 -7.87 -5.54 -10.19
CA PRO A 39 -7.00 -4.70 -9.36
C PRO A 39 -5.92 -5.53 -8.65
N ASP A 40 -4.72 -4.97 -8.48
CA ASP A 40 -3.56 -5.69 -7.95
C ASP A 40 -3.81 -6.30 -6.56
N GLU A 41 -4.65 -5.66 -5.74
CA GLU A 41 -5.03 -6.10 -4.40
C GLU A 41 -5.90 -7.37 -4.41
N LEU A 42 -6.59 -7.63 -5.52
CA LEU A 42 -7.52 -8.75 -5.67
C LEU A 42 -6.99 -9.87 -6.58
N LYS A 43 -5.81 -9.69 -7.21
CA LYS A 43 -5.23 -10.67 -8.15
C LYS A 43 -4.95 -12.04 -7.53
N SER A 44 -4.66 -12.09 -6.22
CA SER A 44 -4.39 -13.34 -5.50
C SER A 44 -5.65 -14.14 -5.14
N VAL A 45 -6.83 -13.54 -5.33
CA VAL A 45 -8.10 -14.01 -4.75
C VAL A 45 -9.22 -14.08 -5.79
N LEU A 46 -9.13 -13.30 -6.87
CA LEU A 46 -10.10 -13.24 -7.95
C LEU A 46 -9.42 -13.48 -9.31
N ASP A 47 -9.86 -14.50 -10.02
CA ASP A 47 -9.40 -14.80 -11.37
C ASP A 47 -9.97 -13.80 -12.40
N ASN A 48 -9.22 -13.61 -13.49
CA ASN A 48 -9.60 -12.64 -14.50
C ASN A 48 -10.92 -13.00 -15.22
N GLU A 49 -11.26 -14.28 -15.36
CA GLU A 49 -12.48 -14.72 -16.02
C GLU A 49 -13.72 -14.38 -15.18
N THR A 50 -13.70 -14.73 -13.89
CA THR A 50 -14.76 -14.37 -12.95
C THR A 50 -14.88 -12.86 -12.81
N PHE A 51 -13.75 -12.13 -12.82
CA PHE A 51 -13.78 -10.67 -12.85
C PHE A 51 -14.46 -10.10 -14.10
N GLN A 52 -14.16 -10.60 -15.31
CA GLN A 52 -14.85 -10.14 -16.52
C GLN A 52 -16.35 -10.48 -16.50
N LYS A 53 -16.73 -11.66 -16.01
CA LYS A 53 -18.15 -12.07 -15.84
C LYS A 53 -18.89 -11.19 -14.83
N ALA A 54 -18.25 -10.86 -13.71
CA ALA A 54 -18.75 -9.94 -12.70
C ALA A 54 -18.91 -8.51 -13.23
N ARG A 55 -17.91 -8.05 -13.98
CA ARG A 55 -17.88 -6.74 -14.64
C ARG A 55 -18.98 -6.61 -15.69
N SER A 56 -19.15 -7.60 -16.57
CA SER A 56 -20.20 -7.58 -17.60
C SER A 56 -21.60 -7.59 -16.98
N TYR A 57 -21.85 -8.44 -15.99
CA TYR A 57 -23.10 -8.45 -15.22
C TYR A 57 -23.38 -7.08 -14.56
N SER A 58 -22.36 -6.47 -13.96
CA SER A 58 -22.49 -5.16 -13.29
C SER A 58 -22.69 -4.01 -14.27
N LEU A 59 -22.08 -4.07 -15.46
CA LEU A 59 -22.35 -3.14 -16.57
C LEU A 59 -23.80 -3.23 -17.04
N ASP A 60 -24.31 -4.44 -17.24
CA ASP A 60 -25.69 -4.63 -17.69
C ASP A 60 -26.69 -4.21 -16.60
N LYS A 61 -26.42 -4.55 -15.33
CA LYS A 61 -27.20 -4.08 -14.18
C LYS A 61 -27.19 -2.55 -14.06
N SER A 62 -26.04 -1.91 -14.26
CA SER A 62 -25.90 -0.45 -14.21
C SER A 62 -26.63 0.23 -15.37
N LYS A 63 -26.48 -0.25 -16.61
CA LYS A 63 -27.22 0.27 -17.76
C LYS A 63 -28.73 0.14 -17.59
N PHE A 64 -29.19 -1.03 -17.13
CA PHE A 64 -30.60 -1.25 -16.82
C PHE A 64 -31.06 -0.35 -15.67
N GLY A 65 -30.24 -0.16 -14.63
CA GLY A 65 -30.52 0.74 -13.51
C GLY A 65 -30.66 2.20 -13.94
N ILE A 66 -29.74 2.70 -14.79
CA ILE A 66 -29.79 4.05 -15.36
C ILE A 66 -31.04 4.21 -16.21
N PHE A 67 -31.33 3.26 -17.12
CA PHE A 67 -32.53 3.29 -17.93
C PHE A 67 -33.80 3.26 -17.08
N LYS A 68 -33.87 2.37 -16.09
CA LYS A 68 -34.99 2.27 -15.14
C LYS A 68 -35.17 3.54 -14.32
N SER A 69 -34.08 4.19 -13.89
CA SER A 69 -34.12 5.44 -13.14
C SER A 69 -34.65 6.57 -14.02
N ILE A 70 -34.08 6.77 -15.21
CA ILE A 70 -34.55 7.79 -16.18
C ILE A 70 -36.01 7.53 -16.57
N TYR A 71 -36.35 6.29 -16.88
CA TYR A 71 -37.72 5.90 -17.22
C TYR A 71 -38.69 6.12 -16.04
N GLY A 72 -38.29 5.75 -14.82
CA GLY A 72 -39.08 5.93 -13.61
C GLY A 72 -39.29 7.39 -13.22
N THR A 73 -38.30 8.25 -13.48
CA THR A 73 -38.39 9.70 -13.26
C THR A 73 -39.24 10.40 -14.33
N LEU A 74 -39.23 9.92 -15.58
CA LEU A 74 -39.99 10.52 -16.69
C LEU A 74 -41.43 10.02 -16.82
N LEU A 75 -41.69 8.76 -16.47
CA LEU A 75 -42.97 8.08 -16.66
C LEU A 75 -43.33 7.37 -15.36
N GLY A 76 -44.13 8.04 -14.52
CA GLY A 76 -44.73 7.43 -13.34
C GLY A 76 -45.45 6.13 -13.71
N SER A 77 -44.83 5.00 -13.37
CA SER A 77 -45.32 3.62 -13.38
C SER A 77 -46.12 3.16 -14.61
N THR A 78 -45.52 2.27 -15.42
CA THR A 78 -46.31 1.31 -16.22
C THR A 78 -45.82 -0.11 -16.01
N VAL A 79 -46.83 -0.98 -15.88
CA VAL A 79 -46.77 -2.36 -15.39
C VAL A 79 -46.36 -3.31 -16.50
N GLY A 80 -45.41 -4.20 -16.23
CA GLY A 80 -45.12 -5.33 -17.10
C GLY A 80 -44.22 -6.38 -16.46
N PHE A 81 -44.81 -7.56 -16.19
CA PHE A 81 -44.16 -8.87 -16.05
C PHE A 81 -43.74 -9.37 -14.64
N PHE A 82 -44.69 -9.94 -13.86
CA PHE A 82 -44.59 -11.27 -13.20
C PHE A 82 -45.87 -11.57 -12.39
N VAL A 83 -46.95 -12.04 -13.05
CA VAL A 83 -48.33 -11.91 -12.54
C VAL A 83 -48.70 -12.86 -11.38
N LYS A 84 -48.11 -14.06 -11.28
CA LYS A 84 -48.57 -15.07 -10.31
C LYS A 84 -48.11 -14.82 -8.87
N ASP A 85 -46.84 -14.44 -8.68
CA ASP A 85 -46.30 -14.10 -7.34
C ASP A 85 -46.73 -12.70 -6.89
N LYS A 86 -46.85 -11.76 -7.84
CA LYS A 86 -47.29 -10.41 -7.53
C LYS A 86 -48.75 -10.33 -7.11
N ILE A 87 -49.65 -11.19 -7.59
CA ILE A 87 -51.05 -11.22 -7.12
C ILE A 87 -51.14 -11.69 -5.67
N LYS A 88 -50.44 -12.77 -5.29
CA LYS A 88 -50.42 -13.24 -3.89
C LYS A 88 -49.81 -12.20 -2.96
N GLN A 89 -48.69 -11.61 -3.36
CA GLN A 89 -48.06 -10.52 -2.63
C GLN A 89 -48.99 -9.31 -2.53
N PHE A 90 -49.66 -8.92 -3.62
CA PHE A 90 -50.57 -7.78 -3.65
C PHE A 90 -51.79 -7.99 -2.74
N LEU A 91 -52.47 -9.13 -2.81
CA LEU A 91 -53.64 -9.42 -1.97
C LEU A 91 -53.28 -9.51 -0.49
N LEU A 92 -52.20 -10.22 -0.14
CA LEU A 92 -51.75 -10.34 1.24
C LEU A 92 -51.35 -8.98 1.82
N MET A 93 -50.55 -8.20 1.08
CA MET A 93 -50.08 -6.88 1.55
C MET A 93 -51.25 -5.91 1.71
N ASN A 94 -52.22 -5.89 0.80
CA ASN A 94 -53.40 -5.02 0.94
C ASN A 94 -54.32 -5.44 2.10
N THR A 95 -54.49 -6.75 2.33
CA THR A 95 -55.31 -7.26 3.46
C THR A 95 -54.75 -6.82 4.80
N ILE A 96 -53.43 -6.71 4.92
CA ILE A 96 -52.73 -6.23 6.12
C ILE A 96 -52.72 -4.70 6.18
N LEU A 97 -52.44 -4.05 5.05
CA LEU A 97 -52.25 -2.60 4.98
C LEU A 97 -53.55 -1.81 5.21
N ILE A 98 -54.68 -2.26 4.66
CA ILE A 98 -55.95 -1.52 4.76
C ILE A 98 -56.40 -1.36 6.23
N PRO A 99 -56.45 -2.42 7.06
CA PRO A 99 -56.77 -2.27 8.49
C PRO A 99 -55.79 -1.38 9.24
N LEU A 100 -54.49 -1.50 8.96
CA LEU A 100 -53.45 -0.67 9.55
C LEU A 100 -53.68 0.81 9.23
N VAL A 101 -53.94 1.14 7.97
CA VAL A 101 -54.22 2.52 7.52
C VAL A 101 -55.51 3.03 8.16
N CYS A 102 -56.57 2.23 8.22
CA CYS A 102 -57.81 2.60 8.90
C CYS A 102 -57.57 2.93 10.39
N MET A 103 -56.82 2.08 11.10
CA MET A 103 -56.47 2.30 12.51
C MET A 103 -55.62 3.57 12.69
N THR A 104 -54.64 3.80 11.82
CA THR A 104 -53.85 5.04 11.80
C THR A 104 -54.72 6.28 11.63
N ILE A 105 -55.68 6.26 10.70
CA ILE A 105 -56.61 7.40 10.50
C ILE A 105 -57.44 7.64 11.76
N VAL A 106 -57.95 6.58 12.38
CA VAL A 106 -58.72 6.69 13.63
C VAL A 106 -57.88 7.28 14.75
N ILE A 107 -56.63 6.83 14.91
CA ILE A 107 -55.72 7.34 15.95
C ILE A 107 -55.42 8.83 15.73
N VAL A 108 -55.14 9.24 14.50
CA VAL A 108 -54.86 10.66 14.19
C VAL A 108 -56.09 11.53 14.43
N LYS A 109 -57.29 11.06 14.03
CA LYS A 109 -58.54 11.82 14.22
C LYS A 109 -59.02 11.87 15.67
N ALA A 110 -58.79 10.81 16.46
CA ALA A 110 -59.28 10.70 17.83
C ALA A 110 -58.23 11.08 18.90
N GLY A 111 -56.94 11.12 18.55
CA GLY A 111 -55.82 11.22 19.49
C GLY A 111 -55.54 12.60 20.08
N GLY A 112 -56.26 13.65 19.69
CA GLY A 112 -56.07 15.02 20.19
C GLY A 112 -54.67 15.58 19.91
N ASP A 113 -54.18 16.55 20.68
CA ASP A 113 -52.88 17.19 20.43
C ASP A 113 -51.66 16.27 20.58
N TYR A 114 -51.81 15.16 21.30
CA TYR A 114 -50.75 14.16 21.51
C TYR A 114 -50.93 12.91 20.64
N PHE A 115 -51.70 13.01 19.54
CA PHE A 115 -51.97 11.87 18.67
C PHE A 115 -50.69 11.16 18.18
N PHE A 116 -49.59 11.90 18.04
CA PHE A 116 -48.29 11.37 17.61
C PHE A 116 -47.71 10.33 18.57
N VAL A 117 -47.97 10.44 19.88
CA VAL A 117 -47.51 9.47 20.88
C VAL A 117 -48.29 8.16 20.74
N TYR A 118 -49.61 8.25 20.58
CA TYR A 118 -50.45 7.07 20.36
C TYR A 118 -50.15 6.39 19.01
N LEU A 119 -49.88 7.19 17.98
CA LEU A 119 -49.48 6.72 16.66
C LEU A 119 -48.12 6.02 16.70
N TRP A 120 -47.13 6.61 17.37
CA TRP A 120 -45.83 5.99 17.59
C TRP A 120 -45.97 4.67 18.35
N LEU A 121 -46.71 4.65 19.46
CA LEU A 121 -46.93 3.44 20.24
C LEU A 121 -47.62 2.34 19.41
N PHE A 122 -48.62 2.70 18.61
CA PHE A 122 -49.28 1.78 17.70
C PHE A 122 -48.30 1.23 16.65
N ALA A 123 -47.49 2.07 16.02
CA ALA A 123 -46.48 1.66 15.04
C ALA A 123 -45.43 0.73 15.67
N MET A 124 -44.93 1.07 16.86
CA MET A 124 -43.99 0.24 17.63
C MET A 124 -44.58 -1.14 17.92
N ILE A 125 -45.83 -1.22 18.42
CA ILE A 125 -46.51 -2.50 18.70
C ILE A 125 -46.68 -3.31 17.41
N MET A 126 -47.17 -2.69 16.33
CA MET A 126 -47.38 -3.38 15.06
C MET A 126 -46.06 -3.86 14.45
N MET A 127 -44.98 -3.09 14.57
CA MET A 127 -43.67 -3.50 14.08
C MET A 127 -43.12 -4.68 14.87
N LEU A 128 -43.18 -4.67 16.21
CA LEU A 128 -42.78 -5.81 17.04
C LEU A 128 -43.63 -7.06 16.75
N PHE A 129 -44.93 -6.87 16.50
CA PHE A 129 -45.86 -7.92 16.09
C PHE A 129 -45.45 -8.55 14.75
N PHE A 130 -45.22 -7.74 13.71
CA PHE A 130 -44.78 -8.25 12.40
C PHE A 130 -43.37 -8.84 12.42
N MET A 131 -42.44 -8.26 13.19
CA MET A 131 -41.10 -8.82 13.36
C MET A 131 -41.15 -10.24 13.97
N THR A 132 -42.17 -10.52 14.78
CA THR A 132 -42.38 -11.86 15.38
C THR A 132 -43.14 -12.80 14.45
N ILE A 133 -44.17 -12.34 13.75
CA ILE A 133 -45.07 -13.18 12.93
C ILE A 133 -44.52 -13.43 11.53
N TYR A 134 -43.80 -12.46 10.96
CA TYR A 134 -43.35 -12.53 9.58
C TYR A 134 -42.56 -13.81 9.27
N PRO A 135 -41.52 -14.18 10.04
CA PRO A 135 -40.72 -15.37 9.71
C PRO A 135 -41.48 -16.70 9.85
N ASP A 136 -42.48 -16.77 10.74
CA ASP A 136 -43.17 -18.01 11.08
C ASP A 136 -44.43 -18.27 10.25
N TYR A 137 -45.11 -17.20 9.82
CA TYR A 137 -46.41 -17.31 9.15
C TYR A 137 -46.44 -16.67 7.77
N ILE A 138 -45.64 -15.63 7.52
CA ILE A 138 -45.66 -14.91 6.24
C ILE A 138 -44.60 -15.47 5.31
N ALA A 139 -43.35 -15.54 5.74
CA ALA A 139 -42.24 -16.03 4.93
C ALA A 139 -42.46 -17.47 4.41
N PRO A 140 -43.01 -18.43 5.20
CA PRO A 140 -43.27 -19.79 4.71
C PRO A 140 -44.38 -19.90 3.66
N LEU A 141 -45.20 -18.86 3.45
CA LEU A 141 -46.18 -18.82 2.35
C LEU A 141 -45.50 -18.61 0.99
N PHE A 142 -44.29 -18.05 1.00
CA PHE A 142 -43.53 -17.71 -0.19
C PHE A 142 -42.39 -18.70 -0.45
N ASP A 143 -41.73 -19.16 0.62
CA ASP A 143 -40.54 -20.01 0.54
C ASP A 143 -40.66 -21.23 1.43
N LYS A 144 -40.06 -22.35 1.03
CA LYS A 144 -40.11 -23.59 1.80
C LYS A 144 -38.95 -23.63 2.79
N TYR A 145 -39.29 -23.79 4.07
CA TYR A 145 -38.36 -23.92 5.17
C TYR A 145 -38.32 -25.38 5.63
N THR A 146 -37.15 -26.00 5.59
CA THR A 146 -36.92 -27.36 6.09
C THR A 146 -35.92 -27.31 7.25
N PRO A 147 -36.01 -28.20 8.26
CA PRO A 147 -34.98 -28.28 9.28
C PRO A 147 -33.65 -28.71 8.66
N LEU A 148 -32.54 -28.14 9.15
CA LEU A 148 -31.20 -28.55 8.69
C LEU A 148 -30.98 -30.04 9.04
N PRO A 149 -30.53 -30.88 8.08
CA PRO A 149 -30.30 -32.30 8.32
C PRO A 149 -29.24 -32.52 9.40
N ASP A 150 -29.36 -33.63 10.13
CA ASP A 150 -28.39 -34.03 11.13
C ASP A 150 -27.05 -34.39 10.48
N GLY A 151 -25.96 -33.79 10.95
CA GLY A 151 -24.62 -33.96 10.38
C GLY A 151 -23.56 -33.14 11.10
N GLU A 152 -22.34 -33.17 10.55
CA GLU A 152 -21.18 -32.47 11.11
C GLU A 152 -21.40 -30.95 11.20
N LEU A 153 -21.93 -30.34 10.13
CA LEU A 153 -22.21 -28.90 10.07
C LEU A 153 -23.19 -28.46 11.17
N LYS A 154 -24.30 -29.18 11.34
CA LYS A 154 -25.28 -28.86 12.39
C LYS A 154 -24.65 -28.90 13.78
N SER A 155 -23.86 -29.94 14.05
CA SER A 155 -23.16 -30.11 15.33
C SER A 155 -22.16 -28.97 15.59
N GLN A 156 -21.39 -28.56 14.58
CA GLN A 156 -20.45 -27.45 14.68
C GLN A 156 -21.16 -26.10 14.88
N ILE A 157 -22.32 -25.87 14.25
CA ILE A 157 -23.11 -24.66 14.46
C ILE A 157 -23.67 -24.62 15.89
N GLU A 158 -24.18 -25.74 16.40
CA GLU A 158 -24.67 -25.83 17.77
C GLU A 158 -23.56 -25.57 18.79
N GLN A 159 -22.35 -26.09 18.56
CA GLN A 159 -21.17 -25.79 19.38
C GLN A 159 -20.76 -24.31 19.29
N LEU A 160 -20.79 -23.71 18.10
CA LEU A 160 -20.50 -22.29 17.92
C LEU A 160 -21.51 -21.42 18.66
N ALA A 161 -22.81 -21.72 18.55
CA ALA A 161 -23.88 -21.03 19.26
C ALA A 161 -23.73 -21.19 20.79
N ALA A 162 -23.39 -22.39 21.27
CA ALA A 162 -23.10 -22.63 22.68
C ALA A 162 -21.89 -21.81 23.17
N SER A 163 -20.84 -21.68 22.37
CA SER A 163 -19.63 -20.91 22.71
C SER A 163 -19.86 -19.42 22.94
N VAL A 164 -21.00 -18.89 22.47
CA VAL A 164 -21.38 -17.48 22.62
C VAL A 164 -22.60 -17.30 23.52
N GLU A 165 -23.10 -18.38 24.11
CA GLU A 165 -24.34 -18.41 24.89
C GLU A 165 -25.57 -17.95 24.09
N PHE A 166 -25.56 -18.19 22.77
CA PHE A 166 -26.70 -17.88 21.91
C PHE A 166 -27.79 -18.93 22.14
N PRO A 167 -29.03 -18.51 22.52
CA PRO A 167 -30.12 -19.44 22.79
C PRO A 167 -30.74 -19.95 21.47
N LEU A 168 -30.00 -20.85 20.80
CA LEU A 168 -30.40 -21.48 19.56
C LEU A 168 -31.57 -22.44 19.81
N TYR A 169 -32.73 -22.12 19.23
CA TYR A 169 -33.94 -22.95 19.32
C TYR A 169 -34.09 -23.89 18.13
N LYS A 170 -33.96 -23.38 16.90
CA LYS A 170 -34.07 -24.17 15.66
C LYS A 170 -33.16 -23.65 14.55
N LEU A 171 -32.67 -24.57 13.72
CA LEU A 171 -31.92 -24.33 12.49
C LEU A 171 -32.75 -24.72 11.28
N TYR A 172 -32.91 -23.79 10.35
CA TYR A 172 -33.68 -23.98 9.12
C TYR A 172 -32.81 -23.77 7.88
N LEU A 173 -33.13 -24.52 6.84
CA LEU A 173 -32.69 -24.34 5.48
C LEU A 173 -33.85 -23.78 4.66
N VAL A 174 -33.63 -22.70 3.92
CA VAL A 174 -34.62 -22.13 3.00
C VAL A 174 -34.23 -22.46 1.56
N GLU A 175 -35.18 -22.94 0.76
CA GLU A 175 -35.01 -23.24 -0.67
C GLU A 175 -34.92 -21.94 -1.51
N GLY A 176 -33.83 -21.18 -1.36
CA GLY A 176 -33.57 -19.92 -2.06
C GLY A 176 -33.25 -20.11 -3.55
N SER A 177 -32.68 -21.27 -3.91
CA SER A 177 -32.32 -21.67 -5.28
C SER A 177 -33.48 -21.56 -6.29
N LYS A 178 -34.73 -21.67 -5.84
CA LYS A 178 -35.92 -21.48 -6.70
C LYS A 178 -36.09 -20.05 -7.22
N ARG A 179 -35.57 -19.06 -6.49
CA ARG A 179 -35.71 -17.64 -6.83
C ARG A 179 -34.45 -17.08 -7.46
N SER A 180 -33.29 -17.40 -6.91
CA SER A 180 -32.00 -16.94 -7.44
C SER A 180 -30.84 -17.78 -6.92
N VAL A 181 -29.66 -17.55 -7.49
CA VAL A 181 -28.38 -18.15 -7.07
C VAL A 181 -27.76 -17.39 -5.88
N HIS A 182 -28.44 -16.36 -5.35
CA HIS A 182 -27.93 -15.56 -4.24
C HIS A 182 -27.91 -16.38 -2.94
N SER A 183 -26.81 -16.29 -2.21
CA SER A 183 -26.59 -17.00 -0.95
C SER A 183 -26.61 -16.02 0.22
N ASN A 184 -27.31 -16.36 1.29
CA ASN A 184 -27.41 -15.52 2.49
C ASN A 184 -27.65 -16.38 3.75
N ALA A 185 -27.32 -15.84 4.92
CA ALA A 185 -27.59 -16.41 6.22
C ALA A 185 -28.10 -15.31 7.14
N TYR A 186 -29.10 -15.60 7.96
CA TYR A 186 -29.60 -14.64 8.93
C TYR A 186 -30.17 -15.34 10.15
N PHE A 187 -30.28 -14.61 11.26
CA PHE A 187 -30.98 -15.08 12.45
C PHE A 187 -32.11 -14.13 12.80
N TYR A 188 -33.14 -14.66 13.45
CA TYR A 188 -34.25 -13.87 13.95
C TYR A 188 -34.80 -14.48 15.25
N GLY A 189 -35.68 -13.73 15.91
CA GLY A 189 -36.39 -14.18 17.09
C GLY A 189 -36.00 -13.43 18.36
N PHE A 190 -36.95 -13.37 19.27
CA PHE A 190 -36.84 -12.67 20.55
C PHE A 190 -36.51 -13.64 21.69
N PHE A 191 -35.83 -13.11 22.70
CA PHE A 191 -35.49 -13.82 23.93
C PHE A 191 -34.83 -15.19 23.69
N LYS A 192 -35.46 -16.26 24.17
CA LYS A 192 -34.93 -17.64 24.14
C LYS A 192 -35.29 -18.42 22.88
N ASN A 193 -36.10 -17.84 21.99
CA ASN A 193 -36.60 -18.53 20.78
C ASN A 193 -35.88 -18.05 19.52
N LYS A 194 -34.54 -18.01 19.54
CA LYS A 194 -33.77 -17.53 18.39
C LYS A 194 -33.53 -18.65 17.39
N ARG A 195 -33.61 -18.32 16.11
CA ARG A 195 -33.49 -19.28 15.01
C ARG A 195 -32.47 -18.78 14.01
N ILE A 196 -31.76 -19.72 13.41
CA ILE A 196 -30.81 -19.45 12.32
C ILE A 196 -31.40 -20.02 11.03
N VAL A 197 -31.39 -19.22 9.98
CA VAL A 197 -31.80 -19.62 8.62
C VAL A 197 -30.61 -19.53 7.70
N LEU A 198 -30.36 -20.62 7.00
CA LEU A 198 -29.35 -20.74 5.94
C LEU A 198 -30.04 -20.90 4.60
N PHE A 199 -29.52 -20.27 3.55
CA PHE A 199 -29.97 -20.53 2.18
C PHE A 199 -29.36 -21.84 1.69
N ASP A 200 -30.13 -22.64 0.95
CA ASP A 200 -29.65 -23.87 0.31
C ASP A 200 -28.47 -23.63 -0.65
N THR A 201 -28.42 -22.46 -1.29
CA THR A 201 -27.33 -21.99 -2.15
C THR A 201 -25.99 -21.76 -1.42
N LEU A 202 -25.96 -21.77 -0.07
CA LEU A 202 -24.71 -21.75 0.69
C LEU A 202 -24.05 -23.14 0.77
N LEU A 203 -24.83 -24.21 0.65
CA LEU A 203 -24.34 -25.58 0.82
C LEU A 203 -23.85 -26.14 -0.53
N LYS A 204 -22.77 -26.93 -0.49
CA LYS A 204 -22.34 -27.74 -1.64
C LYS A 204 -23.38 -28.85 -1.88
N SER A 205 -24.08 -28.82 -3.01
CA SER A 205 -24.99 -29.89 -3.46
C SER A 205 -24.34 -30.74 -4.54
N GLU A 206 -24.88 -31.93 -4.83
CA GLU A 206 -24.44 -32.79 -5.95
C GLU A 206 -24.43 -32.07 -7.31
N THR A 207 -25.26 -31.03 -7.45
CA THR A 207 -25.36 -30.18 -8.65
C THR A 207 -24.50 -28.91 -8.62
N ASN A 208 -23.91 -28.54 -7.48
CA ASN A 208 -23.14 -27.30 -7.26
C ASN A 208 -21.85 -27.56 -6.44
N GLN A 209 -21.11 -28.63 -6.76
CA GLN A 209 -19.88 -28.99 -6.03
C GLN A 209 -18.82 -27.88 -6.04
N ASP A 210 -18.79 -27.06 -7.10
CA ASP A 210 -17.81 -25.97 -7.28
C ASP A 210 -18.25 -24.61 -6.75
N LYS A 211 -19.50 -24.45 -6.26
CA LYS A 211 -20.11 -23.13 -5.96
C LYS A 211 -20.62 -22.96 -4.52
N GLY A 212 -20.70 -24.02 -3.72
CA GLY A 212 -21.08 -23.93 -2.31
C GLY A 212 -19.90 -23.61 -1.39
N CYS A 213 -20.19 -23.15 -0.17
CA CYS A 213 -19.18 -22.90 0.86
C CYS A 213 -18.86 -24.18 1.65
N ASP A 214 -17.63 -24.31 2.12
CA ASP A 214 -17.21 -25.39 3.02
C ASP A 214 -17.73 -25.15 4.45
N ASN A 215 -17.87 -26.22 5.24
CA ASN A 215 -18.31 -26.12 6.64
C ASN A 215 -17.58 -25.03 7.46
N PRO A 216 -16.24 -24.92 7.46
CA PRO A 216 -15.53 -23.87 8.19
C PRO A 216 -15.85 -22.45 7.69
N GLU A 217 -16.14 -22.30 6.40
CA GLU A 217 -16.54 -21.01 5.83
C GLU A 217 -17.94 -20.63 6.30
N ILE A 218 -18.88 -21.59 6.30
CA ILE A 218 -20.24 -21.38 6.82
C ILE A 218 -20.19 -20.99 8.30
N LEU A 219 -19.34 -21.63 9.09
CA LEU A 219 -19.13 -21.27 10.50
C LEU A 219 -18.54 -19.87 10.65
N ALA A 220 -17.66 -19.43 9.75
CA ALA A 220 -17.10 -18.08 9.78
C ALA A 220 -18.16 -17.01 9.52
N ILE A 221 -19.11 -17.25 8.59
CA ILE A 221 -20.27 -16.37 8.36
C ILE A 221 -21.14 -16.32 9.60
N LEU A 222 -21.47 -17.48 10.15
CA LEU A 222 -22.34 -17.54 11.33
C LEU A 222 -21.65 -16.90 12.53
N ALA A 223 -20.33 -17.00 12.65
CA ALA A 223 -19.57 -16.25 13.63
C ALA A 223 -19.68 -14.73 13.40
N HIS A 224 -19.64 -14.26 12.15
CA HIS A 224 -19.86 -12.86 11.81
C HIS A 224 -21.26 -12.38 12.22
N GLU A 225 -22.31 -13.11 11.82
CA GLU A 225 -23.70 -12.79 12.19
C GLU A 225 -23.93 -12.83 13.71
N LEU A 226 -23.38 -13.85 14.38
CA LEU A 226 -23.44 -13.94 15.85
C LEU A 226 -22.64 -12.82 16.54
N GLY A 227 -21.66 -12.22 15.87
CA GLY A 227 -20.95 -11.03 16.34
C GLY A 227 -21.89 -9.83 16.46
N HIS A 228 -22.76 -9.61 15.47
CA HIS A 228 -23.80 -8.57 15.53
C HIS A 228 -24.78 -8.80 16.68
N TRP A 229 -25.09 -10.06 16.98
CA TRP A 229 -25.88 -10.39 18.16
C TRP A 229 -25.11 -10.12 19.46
N LYS A 230 -23.85 -10.53 19.56
CA LYS A 230 -23.03 -10.39 20.77
C LYS A 230 -22.84 -8.93 21.19
N PHE A 231 -22.73 -8.03 20.22
CA PHE A 231 -22.63 -6.58 20.45
C PHE A 231 -23.98 -5.85 20.48
N ASN A 232 -25.12 -6.58 20.45
CA ASN A 232 -26.47 -6.02 20.49
C ASN A 232 -26.80 -5.02 19.37
N HIS A 233 -26.16 -5.14 18.19
CA HIS A 233 -26.37 -4.19 17.08
C HIS A 233 -27.83 -4.12 16.63
N VAL A 234 -28.53 -5.26 16.62
CA VAL A 234 -29.96 -5.32 16.28
C VAL A 234 -30.80 -4.51 17.26
N LEU A 235 -30.50 -4.56 18.57
CA LEU A 235 -31.24 -3.80 19.58
C LEU A 235 -30.91 -2.32 19.48
N THR A 236 -29.64 -1.96 19.29
CA THR A 236 -29.21 -0.57 19.10
C THR A 236 -29.91 0.05 17.89
N ASN A 237 -29.90 -0.64 16.74
CA ASN A 237 -30.56 -0.16 15.53
C ASN A 237 -32.09 -0.06 15.72
N LEU A 238 -32.70 -1.00 16.43
CA LEU A 238 -34.13 -0.94 16.75
C LEU A 238 -34.46 0.31 17.60
N VAL A 239 -33.65 0.63 18.62
CA VAL A 239 -33.85 1.82 19.47
C VAL A 239 -33.65 3.11 18.67
N ILE A 240 -32.61 3.19 17.85
CA ILE A 240 -32.36 4.36 16.99
C ILE A 240 -33.53 4.58 16.02
N MET A 241 -34.00 3.50 15.38
CA MET A 241 -35.13 3.55 14.45
C MET A 241 -36.42 4.02 15.14
N GLU A 242 -36.69 3.54 16.37
CA GLU A 242 -37.85 3.97 17.16
C GLU A 242 -37.79 5.43 17.59
N LEU A 243 -36.61 5.89 18.02
CA LEU A 243 -36.40 7.30 18.36
C LEU A 243 -36.59 8.20 17.13
N ASN A 244 -36.07 7.79 15.97
CA ASN A 244 -36.26 8.54 14.73
C ASN A 244 -37.74 8.58 14.33
N LEU A 245 -38.43 7.44 14.36
CA LEU A 245 -39.87 7.38 14.06
C LEU A 245 -40.70 8.27 14.98
N PHE A 246 -40.36 8.30 16.28
CA PHE A 246 -40.99 9.20 17.24
C PHE A 246 -40.79 10.68 16.87
N LEU A 247 -39.56 11.07 16.53
CA LEU A 247 -39.25 12.44 16.10
C LEU A 247 -39.98 12.82 14.81
N GLN A 248 -40.04 11.90 13.84
CA GLN A 248 -40.77 12.11 12.59
C GLN A 248 -42.27 12.32 12.85
N PHE A 249 -42.89 11.51 13.71
CA PHE A 249 -44.31 11.70 14.07
C PHE A 249 -44.56 12.96 14.91
N MET A 250 -43.61 13.36 15.76
CA MET A 250 -43.67 14.62 16.50
C MET A 250 -43.68 15.81 15.53
N VAL A 251 -42.74 15.87 14.59
CA VAL A 251 -42.68 16.96 13.59
C VAL A 251 -43.88 16.88 12.64
N PHE A 252 -44.32 15.68 12.27
CA PHE A 252 -45.57 15.48 11.52
C PHE A 252 -46.76 16.11 12.24
N SER A 253 -46.89 15.95 13.57
CA SER A 253 -48.00 16.55 14.33
C SER A 253 -48.06 18.07 14.26
N TRP A 254 -46.90 18.72 14.10
CA TRP A 254 -46.80 20.16 13.92
C TRP A 254 -47.15 20.59 12.50
N LEU A 255 -46.58 19.91 11.50
CA LEU A 255 -46.77 20.24 10.09
C LEU A 255 -48.16 19.84 9.56
N PHE A 256 -48.78 18.81 10.13
CA PHE A 256 -50.11 18.32 9.75
C PHE A 256 -51.20 19.40 9.89
N LYS A 257 -51.02 20.34 10.82
CA LYS A 257 -51.98 21.44 11.06
C LYS A 257 -51.88 22.60 10.05
N TYR A 258 -50.92 22.57 9.13
CA TYR A 258 -50.60 23.71 8.28
C TYR A 258 -51.25 23.59 6.88
N ASP A 259 -52.33 24.35 6.66
CA ASP A 259 -53.17 24.30 5.45
C ASP A 259 -52.39 24.51 4.15
N ALA A 260 -51.44 25.45 4.14
CA ALA A 260 -50.68 25.79 2.94
C ALA A 260 -49.86 24.63 2.37
N LEU A 261 -49.54 23.59 3.16
CA LEU A 261 -48.89 22.37 2.65
C LEU A 261 -49.84 21.52 1.80
N TYR A 262 -51.15 21.55 2.08
CA TYR A 262 -52.15 20.78 1.33
C TYR A 262 -52.58 21.55 0.08
N GLU A 263 -52.78 22.86 0.22
CA GLU A 263 -53.11 23.77 -0.88
C GLU A 263 -52.02 23.76 -1.96
N ALA A 264 -50.74 23.74 -1.58
CA ALA A 264 -49.61 23.62 -2.51
C ALA A 264 -49.66 22.36 -3.40
N PHE A 265 -50.36 21.31 -2.98
CA PHE A 265 -50.56 20.07 -3.75
C PHE A 265 -52.00 19.92 -4.28
N GLY A 266 -52.82 20.98 -4.21
CA GLY A 266 -54.17 21.03 -4.77
C GLY A 266 -55.26 20.40 -3.89
N PHE A 267 -55.03 20.28 -2.58
CA PHE A 267 -56.02 19.74 -1.65
C PHE A 267 -56.62 20.86 -0.78
N GLU A 268 -57.94 21.06 -0.90
CA GLU A 268 -58.71 22.02 -0.08
C GLU A 268 -59.03 21.51 1.33
N ALA A 269 -58.81 20.20 1.57
CA ALA A 269 -59.00 19.56 2.86
C ALA A 269 -57.70 18.90 3.32
N GLN A 270 -57.63 18.52 4.60
CA GLN A 270 -56.48 17.84 5.20
C GLN A 270 -56.72 16.32 5.41
N PRO A 271 -56.85 15.47 4.36
CA PRO A 271 -56.89 14.02 4.56
C PRO A 271 -55.62 13.52 5.25
N VAL A 272 -55.79 12.68 6.27
CA VAL A 272 -54.69 12.11 7.05
C VAL A 272 -53.64 11.42 6.18
N ILE A 273 -54.08 10.59 5.21
CA ILE A 273 -53.17 9.86 4.30
C ILE A 273 -52.36 10.83 3.43
N ILE A 274 -53.01 11.84 2.87
CA ILE A 274 -52.36 12.84 2.01
C ILE A 274 -51.34 13.64 2.84
N GLY A 275 -51.68 13.94 4.10
CA GLY A 275 -50.74 14.52 5.05
C GLY A 275 -49.49 13.69 5.23
N PHE A 276 -49.63 12.38 5.45
CA PHE A 276 -48.48 11.48 5.56
C PHE A 276 -47.61 11.48 4.31
N ILE A 277 -48.22 11.44 3.12
CA ILE A 277 -47.48 11.48 1.85
C ILE A 277 -46.75 12.81 1.70
N ILE A 278 -47.45 13.94 1.80
CA ILE A 278 -46.83 15.25 1.61
C ILE A 278 -45.72 15.47 2.64
N ILE A 279 -45.98 15.22 3.92
CA ILE A 279 -45.03 15.58 4.98
C ILE A 279 -43.89 14.57 5.07
N LEU A 280 -44.17 13.27 5.20
CA LEU A 280 -43.11 12.27 5.43
C LEU A 280 -42.37 11.86 4.15
N GLN A 281 -43.01 11.96 2.97
CA GLN A 281 -42.37 11.59 1.71
C GLN A 281 -41.79 12.80 0.98
N TYR A 282 -42.49 13.93 0.91
CA TYR A 282 -42.04 15.08 0.12
C TYR A 282 -41.30 16.12 0.95
N ILE A 283 -41.87 16.60 2.05
CA ILE A 283 -41.22 17.62 2.90
C ILE A 283 -39.99 17.04 3.61
N PHE A 284 -40.05 15.79 4.07
CA PHE A 284 -38.91 15.11 4.69
C PHE A 284 -37.94 14.49 3.69
N ALA A 285 -38.12 14.63 2.38
CA ALA A 285 -37.21 14.04 1.40
C ALA A 285 -35.72 14.41 1.65
N PRO A 286 -35.35 15.67 1.97
CA PRO A 286 -33.96 16.01 2.33
C PRO A 286 -33.49 15.35 3.62
N PHE A 287 -34.37 15.24 4.63
CA PHE A 287 -34.07 14.56 5.88
C PHE A 287 -33.84 13.06 5.66
N ASN A 288 -34.73 12.41 4.92
CA ASN A 288 -34.64 10.98 4.59
C ASN A 288 -33.36 10.67 3.78
N MET A 289 -32.95 11.58 2.88
CA MET A 289 -31.69 11.46 2.15
C MET A 289 -30.50 11.45 3.12
N ILE A 290 -30.43 12.41 4.05
CA ILE A 290 -29.35 12.49 5.06
C ILE A 290 -29.40 11.27 5.98
N GLU A 291 -30.58 10.88 6.46
CA GLU A 291 -30.79 9.70 7.27
C GLU A 291 -30.25 8.45 6.57
N SER A 292 -30.55 8.26 5.27
CA SER A 292 -30.09 7.09 4.53
C SER A 292 -28.56 7.02 4.43
N ILE A 293 -27.87 8.17 4.32
CA ILE A 293 -26.40 8.24 4.33
C ILE A 293 -25.85 7.91 5.73
N LEU A 294 -26.44 8.46 6.80
CA LEU A 294 -26.03 8.19 8.17
C LEU A 294 -26.22 6.71 8.54
N VAL A 295 -27.35 6.12 8.16
CA VAL A 295 -27.61 4.70 8.38
C VAL A 295 -26.62 3.83 7.60
N ALA A 296 -26.25 4.22 6.37
CA ALA A 296 -25.23 3.50 5.61
C ALA A 296 -23.85 3.53 6.28
N ASP A 297 -23.45 4.68 6.81
CA ASP A 297 -22.20 4.85 7.57
C ASP A 297 -22.21 4.06 8.88
N ASP A 298 -23.31 4.14 9.64
CA ASP A 298 -23.50 3.37 10.87
C ASP A 298 -23.42 1.87 10.62
N VAL A 299 -24.09 1.35 9.58
CA VAL A 299 -24.01 -0.07 9.21
C VAL A 299 -22.58 -0.47 8.85
N ALA A 300 -21.82 0.37 8.14
CA ALA A 300 -20.42 0.10 7.81
C ALA A 300 -19.53 0.06 9.07
N HIS A 301 -19.77 0.97 10.02
CA HIS A 301 -19.10 0.98 11.33
C HIS A 301 -19.41 -0.27 12.15
N LEU A 302 -20.67 -0.68 12.21
CA LEU A 302 -21.09 -1.89 12.91
C LEU A 302 -20.49 -3.17 12.29
N ASP A 303 -20.33 -3.23 10.96
CA ASP A 303 -19.62 -4.31 10.26
C ASP A 303 -18.11 -4.32 10.62
N ALA A 304 -17.48 -3.14 10.69
CA ALA A 304 -16.09 -2.99 11.10
C ALA A 304 -15.84 -3.42 12.55
N ASP A 305 -16.74 -3.10 13.48
CA ASP A 305 -16.64 -3.48 14.89
C ASP A 305 -16.66 -5.01 15.07
N VAL A 306 -17.51 -5.71 14.33
CA VAL A 306 -17.53 -7.19 14.34
C VAL A 306 -16.23 -7.76 13.78
N LYS A 307 -15.71 -7.22 12.68
CA LYS A 307 -14.46 -7.69 12.06
C LYS A 307 -13.25 -7.48 12.96
N ASN A 308 -13.05 -6.25 13.40
CA ASN A 308 -11.85 -5.83 14.13
C ASN A 308 -11.89 -6.25 15.60
N GLY A 309 -13.08 -6.39 16.18
CA GLY A 309 -13.27 -6.77 17.58
C GLY A 309 -13.50 -8.27 17.76
N TYR A 310 -14.59 -8.79 17.20
CA TYR A 310 -15.09 -10.13 17.50
C TYR A 310 -14.39 -11.23 16.69
N LEU A 311 -14.30 -11.05 15.37
CA LEU A 311 -13.69 -12.03 14.47
C LEU A 311 -12.16 -12.08 14.62
N ALA A 312 -11.50 -10.93 14.76
CA ALA A 312 -10.05 -10.85 14.95
C ALA A 312 -9.58 -11.60 16.21
N ARG A 313 -10.32 -11.48 17.33
CA ARG A 313 -10.01 -12.21 18.58
C ARG A 313 -10.17 -13.73 18.47
N ARG A 314 -10.98 -14.20 17.51
CA ARG A 314 -11.19 -15.62 17.23
C ARG A 314 -10.32 -16.14 16.09
N GLY A 315 -9.49 -15.30 15.47
CA GLY A 315 -8.66 -15.68 14.31
C GLY A 315 -9.45 -16.02 13.05
N LEU A 316 -10.73 -15.60 12.96
CA LEU A 316 -11.65 -15.97 11.87
C LEU A 316 -11.74 -14.92 10.76
N THR A 317 -10.98 -13.82 10.85
CA THR A 317 -10.98 -12.73 9.86
C THR A 317 -10.59 -13.21 8.46
N GLY A 318 -9.60 -14.10 8.34
CA GLY A 318 -9.20 -14.69 7.06
C GLY A 318 -10.29 -15.56 6.45
N SER A 319 -10.96 -16.40 7.24
CA SER A 319 -12.05 -17.27 6.77
C SER A 319 -13.27 -16.48 6.30
N VAL A 320 -13.60 -15.36 6.95
CA VAL A 320 -14.69 -14.47 6.51
C VAL A 320 -14.32 -13.73 5.22
N LEU A 321 -13.06 -13.33 5.05
CA LEU A 321 -12.58 -12.73 3.81
C LEU A 321 -12.70 -13.70 2.64
N MET A 322 -12.24 -14.96 2.81
CA MET A 322 -12.36 -16.02 1.80
C MET A 322 -13.82 -16.33 1.46
N PHE A 323 -14.71 -16.33 2.46
CA PHE A 323 -16.14 -16.46 2.23
C PHE A 323 -16.71 -15.32 1.37
N LYS A 324 -16.42 -14.05 1.73
CA LYS A 324 -16.92 -12.89 0.97
C LYS A 324 -16.45 -12.95 -0.48
N VAL A 325 -15.25 -13.47 -0.73
CA VAL A 325 -14.71 -13.73 -2.07
C VAL A 325 -15.46 -14.84 -2.79
N LYS A 326 -15.71 -15.99 -2.16
CA LYS A 326 -16.43 -17.10 -2.81
C LYS A 326 -17.87 -16.72 -3.13
N VAL A 327 -18.58 -16.08 -2.21
CA VAL A 327 -19.92 -15.53 -2.48
C VAL A 327 -19.89 -14.51 -3.60
N PHE A 328 -18.86 -13.69 -3.64
CA PHE A 328 -18.66 -12.75 -4.72
C PHE A 328 -18.47 -13.45 -6.08
N GLN A 329 -17.64 -14.49 -6.15
CA GLN A 329 -17.43 -15.30 -7.35
C GLN A 329 -18.74 -15.96 -7.83
N VAL A 330 -19.58 -16.44 -6.90
CA VAL A 330 -20.86 -17.11 -7.18
C VAL A 330 -21.93 -16.13 -7.64
N ILE A 331 -22.05 -14.98 -6.98
CA ILE A 331 -23.12 -14.00 -7.23
C ILE A 331 -22.76 -13.03 -8.39
N ARG A 332 -21.47 -12.98 -8.80
CA ARG A 332 -20.98 -12.15 -9.91
C ARG A 332 -21.25 -10.65 -9.74
N TYR A 333 -21.27 -10.16 -8.50
CA TYR A 333 -21.25 -8.71 -8.24
C TYR A 333 -19.90 -8.11 -8.65
N ALA A 334 -19.77 -6.79 -8.79
CA ALA A 334 -18.48 -6.14 -9.00
C ALA A 334 -17.83 -5.72 -7.67
N LEU A 335 -16.58 -6.13 -7.43
CA LEU A 335 -15.72 -5.71 -6.31
C LEU A 335 -15.07 -4.41 -6.74
N ILE A 336 -15.90 -3.40 -6.95
CA ILE A 336 -15.51 -2.13 -7.57
C ILE A 336 -16.02 -0.91 -6.77
N PRO A 337 -16.52 -1.02 -5.53
CA PRO A 337 -16.46 0.10 -4.60
C PRO A 337 -15.55 -0.25 -3.42
N ALA A 338 -14.23 -0.25 -3.68
CA ALA A 338 -13.18 -0.24 -2.65
C ALA A 338 -11.83 0.23 -3.20
N CYS A 339 -11.64 0.24 -4.53
CA CYS A 339 -10.49 0.87 -5.17
C CYS A 339 -11.00 2.06 -5.98
N PHE A 340 -10.92 3.28 -5.44
CA PHE A 340 -10.50 4.45 -6.21
C PHE A 340 -10.25 5.66 -5.30
N GLY A 341 -8.97 5.94 -5.08
CA GLY A 341 -8.47 7.31 -5.15
C GLY A 341 -7.89 7.54 -6.54
N PHE A 342 -8.56 8.40 -7.33
CA PHE A 342 -8.10 9.04 -8.57
C PHE A 342 -7.81 8.16 -9.82
N ASP A 343 -8.82 7.96 -10.66
CA ASP A 343 -8.67 7.85 -12.13
C ASP A 343 -9.66 8.76 -12.85
N SER A 344 -9.40 10.06 -12.74
CA SER A 344 -10.05 11.06 -13.57
C SER A 344 -8.99 11.86 -14.30
N TYR A 345 -8.18 11.21 -15.15
CA TYR A 345 -7.28 11.90 -16.09
C TYR A 345 -6.92 11.04 -17.33
N LEU A 346 -7.88 10.30 -17.90
CA LEU A 346 -7.71 9.58 -19.17
C LEU A 346 -8.71 10.01 -20.26
N ARG A 347 -8.95 11.31 -20.39
CA ARG A 347 -9.52 11.91 -21.60
C ARG A 347 -8.94 13.28 -21.87
N GLU A 348 -7.76 13.30 -22.50
CA GLU A 348 -7.25 14.37 -23.37
C GLU A 348 -5.97 13.80 -24.01
N PHE A 349 -6.08 13.29 -25.23
CA PHE A 349 -5.73 13.99 -26.48
C PHE A 349 -4.25 14.34 -26.62
N GLY A 350 -3.69 13.92 -27.75
CA GLY A 350 -2.80 14.76 -28.52
C GLY A 350 -1.32 14.71 -28.16
N GLU A 351 -0.53 15.02 -29.18
CA GLU A 351 0.91 15.14 -29.24
C GLU A 351 1.51 15.96 -28.06
N GLU A 352 2.77 15.69 -27.71
CA GLU A 352 3.57 16.30 -26.63
C GLU A 352 3.31 15.80 -25.20
N ASN A 353 3.90 14.68 -24.76
CA ASN A 353 4.06 14.37 -23.32
C ASN A 353 5.05 13.21 -23.03
N TRP A 354 6.36 13.45 -23.13
CA TRP A 354 7.41 12.52 -22.67
C TRP A 354 7.38 12.16 -21.16
N PRO A 355 6.78 12.94 -20.21
CA PRO A 355 6.71 12.52 -18.81
C PRO A 355 5.81 11.30 -18.57
N LYS A 356 4.87 11.01 -19.48
CA LYS A 356 3.87 9.93 -19.32
C LYS A 356 4.37 8.58 -19.84
N SER A 357 5.13 8.57 -20.94
CA SER A 357 5.83 7.36 -21.42
C SER A 357 6.84 6.87 -20.39
N LEU A 358 7.60 7.80 -19.82
CA LEU A 358 8.61 7.52 -18.81
C LEU A 358 8.00 6.98 -17.51
N ASN A 359 6.92 7.59 -16.99
CA ASN A 359 6.24 7.07 -15.80
C ASN A 359 5.62 5.69 -16.05
N TYR A 360 4.95 5.48 -17.20
CA TYR A 360 4.40 4.16 -17.53
C TYR A 360 5.48 3.08 -17.63
N ALA A 361 6.61 3.41 -18.22
CA ALA A 361 7.67 2.46 -18.47
C ALA A 361 8.53 2.18 -17.22
N LEU A 362 8.72 3.18 -16.36
CA LEU A 362 9.23 2.99 -14.99
C LEU A 362 8.23 2.21 -14.13
N ASP A 363 6.92 2.46 -14.23
CA ASP A 363 5.89 1.70 -13.50
C ASP A 363 5.85 0.24 -13.94
N LYS A 364 6.04 -0.04 -15.23
CA LYS A 364 6.18 -1.40 -15.76
C LYS A 364 7.50 -2.06 -15.37
N ALA A 365 8.59 -1.31 -15.29
CA ALA A 365 9.86 -1.82 -14.77
C ALA A 365 9.77 -2.12 -13.27
N ILE A 366 9.09 -1.28 -12.49
CA ILE A 366 8.81 -1.49 -11.06
C ILE A 366 7.92 -2.72 -10.88
N GLU A 367 6.83 -2.84 -11.65
CA GLU A 367 5.94 -4.01 -11.63
C GLU A 367 6.69 -5.30 -12.03
N GLY A 368 7.60 -5.21 -13.01
CA GLY A 368 8.46 -6.31 -13.44
C GLY A 368 9.48 -6.71 -12.38
N CYS A 369 10.15 -5.74 -11.76
CA CYS A 369 11.08 -5.95 -10.66
C CYS A 369 10.35 -6.53 -9.45
N GLU A 370 9.26 -5.93 -8.96
CA GLU A 370 8.49 -6.39 -7.80
C GLU A 370 7.96 -7.83 -7.94
N LYS A 371 7.65 -8.28 -9.16
CA LYS A 371 7.16 -9.65 -9.44
C LYS A 371 8.26 -10.70 -9.62
N THR A 372 9.48 -10.29 -9.95
CA THR A 372 10.58 -11.23 -10.27
C THR A 372 11.69 -11.24 -9.22
N THR A 373 11.88 -10.13 -8.51
CA THR A 373 12.93 -9.94 -7.51
C THR A 373 12.41 -9.07 -6.37
N THR A 374 12.82 -9.36 -5.14
CA THR A 374 12.56 -8.50 -3.98
C THR A 374 13.45 -7.25 -4.06
N MET A 375 13.32 -6.48 -5.14
CA MET A 375 14.22 -5.38 -5.52
C MET A 375 13.89 -4.08 -4.81
N ARG A 376 12.91 -4.06 -3.89
CA ARG A 376 12.79 -2.93 -2.97
C ARG A 376 14.03 -2.97 -2.08
N PRO A 377 14.98 -2.04 -2.24
CA PRO A 377 16.27 -2.22 -1.62
C PRO A 377 16.09 -2.10 -0.11
N ARG A 378 16.38 -3.17 0.63
CA ARG A 378 16.25 -3.22 2.10
C ARG A 378 17.00 -2.07 2.78
N TYR A 379 18.06 -1.56 2.15
CA TYR A 379 18.79 -0.38 2.62
C TYR A 379 17.98 0.94 2.60
N MET A 380 16.98 1.11 1.72
CA MET A 380 16.05 2.25 1.80
C MET A 380 15.28 2.22 3.12
N TYR A 381 14.94 1.01 3.57
CA TYR A 381 14.20 0.80 4.82
C TYR A 381 15.09 0.94 6.06
N ASP A 382 16.32 0.44 6.01
CA ASP A 382 17.20 0.41 7.19
C ASP A 382 17.86 1.76 7.53
N VAL A 383 18.09 2.63 6.53
CA VAL A 383 18.68 3.97 6.75
C VAL A 383 17.66 4.98 7.31
N TYR A 384 16.37 4.80 6.99
CA TYR A 384 15.31 5.78 7.32
C TYR A 384 14.32 5.34 8.40
N ARG A 385 14.39 4.12 8.94
CA ARG A 385 13.53 3.74 10.09
C ARG A 385 14.09 4.36 11.38
N PRO A 386 13.34 5.24 12.08
CA PRO A 386 13.70 5.57 13.44
C PRO A 386 13.58 4.31 14.30
N SER A 387 14.51 4.12 15.24
CA SER A 387 14.40 3.07 16.25
C SER A 387 13.00 3.09 16.90
N PRO A 388 12.46 1.95 17.35
CA PRO A 388 11.13 1.89 17.96
C PRO A 388 10.92 2.90 19.10
N SER A 389 12.00 3.25 19.81
CA SER A 389 12.03 4.27 20.86
C SER A 389 11.85 5.71 20.35
N ARG A 390 12.29 6.02 19.12
CA ARG A 390 12.16 7.35 18.49
C ARG A 390 10.77 7.60 17.89
N ARG A 391 10.04 6.56 17.46
CA ARG A 391 8.62 6.71 17.04
C ARG A 391 7.76 7.27 18.17
N ALA A 392 8.02 6.84 19.42
CA ALA A 392 7.33 7.36 20.60
C ALA A 392 7.72 8.81 20.94
N TYR A 393 8.97 9.21 20.66
CA TYR A 393 9.47 10.58 20.87
C TYR A 393 8.91 11.56 19.84
N ASN A 394 8.94 11.24 18.54
CA ASN A 394 8.43 12.10 17.48
C ASN A 394 6.90 12.28 17.58
N ARG A 395 6.16 11.24 18.01
CA ARG A 395 4.72 11.36 18.29
C ARG A 395 4.42 12.34 19.42
N LYS A 396 5.28 12.39 20.46
CA LYS A 396 5.21 13.33 21.59
C LYS A 396 5.60 14.76 21.21
N GLU A 397 6.61 14.96 20.37
CA GLU A 397 7.02 16.29 19.91
C GLU A 397 6.01 16.89 18.91
N ARG A 398 5.42 16.07 18.02
CA ARG A 398 4.35 16.50 17.10
C ARG A 398 3.09 16.95 17.87
N THR A 399 2.74 16.25 18.96
CA THR A 399 1.63 16.67 19.86
C THR A 399 1.98 17.93 20.66
N LYS A 400 3.24 18.11 21.08
CA LYS A 400 3.70 19.34 21.74
C LYS A 400 3.61 20.57 20.85
N MET A 401 4.05 20.49 19.59
CA MET A 401 3.97 21.63 18.66
C MET A 401 2.53 22.02 18.32
N LEU A 402 1.61 21.05 18.24
CA LEU A 402 0.18 21.30 18.07
C LEU A 402 -0.45 21.97 19.31
N SER A 403 0.06 21.69 20.51
CA SER A 403 -0.45 22.25 21.77
C SER A 403 0.04 23.68 22.08
N THR A 404 1.12 24.15 21.45
CA THR A 404 1.67 25.50 21.69
C THR A 404 0.90 26.65 21.02
N SER A 405 -0.17 26.35 20.27
CA SER A 405 -1.04 27.34 19.61
C SER A 405 -2.18 27.88 20.51
N THR A 406 -2.40 27.33 21.72
CA THR A 406 -3.52 27.74 22.57
C THR A 406 -3.15 27.94 24.04
N ARG A 407 -3.32 29.20 24.49
CA ARG A 407 -3.40 29.74 25.88
C ARG A 407 -2.11 30.21 26.58
N GLN A 408 -1.98 31.54 26.63
CA GLN A 408 -1.54 32.28 27.81
C GLN A 408 -2.57 32.11 28.95
N THR A 409 -2.12 31.72 30.15
CA THR A 409 -2.18 32.50 31.41
C THR A 409 -2.06 31.60 32.66
N HIS A 410 -1.20 32.08 33.58
CA HIS A 410 -1.04 31.77 35.02
C HIS A 410 -0.37 30.45 35.51
N ASN A 411 0.80 30.67 36.12
CA ASN A 411 1.55 29.88 37.11
C ASN A 411 1.11 30.29 38.56
N PRO A 412 1.63 29.73 39.70
CA PRO A 412 2.59 28.61 39.90
C PRO A 412 2.22 27.63 41.06
N LEU A 413 2.97 26.51 41.21
CA LEU A 413 3.70 26.08 42.44
C LEU A 413 4.19 24.60 42.35
N THR A 414 5.44 24.37 42.73
CA THR A 414 6.22 23.10 42.87
C THR A 414 6.17 22.55 44.32
N PRO A 415 6.90 21.49 44.80
CA PRO A 415 7.78 20.45 44.19
C PRO A 415 7.64 18.98 44.77
N MET A 416 8.49 18.05 44.25
CA MET A 416 9.12 16.85 44.88
C MET A 416 8.56 15.41 44.66
N GLY A 417 9.48 14.48 44.29
CA GLY A 417 9.49 13.08 44.77
C GLY A 417 9.59 11.93 43.74
N ARG A 418 10.72 11.18 43.75
CA ARG A 418 11.10 9.95 42.98
C ARG A 418 10.25 8.68 43.33
N PRO A 419 10.56 7.42 42.87
CA PRO A 419 10.97 6.84 41.56
C PRO A 419 10.18 5.55 41.13
N LEU A 420 10.40 5.13 39.86
CA LEU A 420 10.27 3.79 39.23
C LEU A 420 9.65 2.59 40.01
N LEU A 421 8.55 2.00 39.48
CA LEU A 421 8.45 0.62 38.93
C LEU A 421 6.98 0.12 38.82
N GLU A 422 6.75 -0.66 37.76
CA GLU A 422 5.69 -1.66 37.52
C GLU A 422 4.24 -1.27 37.16
N LYS A 423 3.89 -1.75 35.95
CA LYS A 423 2.69 -2.51 35.54
C LYS A 423 1.35 -1.79 35.24
N ASN A 424 0.91 -2.16 34.03
CA ASN A 424 -0.46 -2.40 33.55
C ASN A 424 -1.21 -1.25 32.85
N MET A 425 -1.49 -1.54 31.56
CA MET A 425 -2.76 -1.39 30.86
C MET A 425 -3.86 -0.62 31.62
N ALA A 426 -4.30 0.51 31.05
CA ALA A 426 -5.69 0.76 30.65
C ALA A 426 -5.89 2.24 30.26
N ALA A 427 -6.76 2.44 29.28
CA ALA A 427 -7.56 3.65 29.04
C ALA A 427 -6.84 4.98 28.76
N ALA A 428 -6.92 5.42 27.50
CA ALA A 428 -7.27 6.82 27.19
C ALA A 428 -7.70 6.93 25.71
N SER A 429 -9.01 6.86 25.49
CA SER A 429 -9.67 7.37 24.29
C SER A 429 -9.39 8.88 24.15
N PRO A 430 -9.17 9.44 22.95
CA PRO A 430 -9.37 10.87 22.75
C PRO A 430 -10.81 11.10 22.31
N SER A 431 -11.56 11.76 23.20
CA SER A 431 -12.85 12.39 22.96
C SER A 431 -12.85 13.27 21.71
N ARG A 432 -13.83 13.05 20.82
CA ARG A 432 -14.27 13.97 19.77
C ARG A 432 -14.81 15.26 20.40
N GLY A 433 -14.35 16.41 19.91
CA GLY A 433 -15.01 17.70 20.03
C GLY A 433 -15.26 18.26 18.62
N ASN A 434 -16.52 18.53 18.30
CA ASN A 434 -17.03 19.02 17.02
C ASN A 434 -16.47 20.38 16.57
N GLY A 435 -16.35 20.57 15.24
CA GLY A 435 -16.54 21.89 14.62
C GLY A 435 -15.71 22.20 13.36
N PHE A 436 -16.38 22.10 12.20
CA PHE A 436 -16.10 22.72 10.89
C PHE A 436 -14.96 22.17 10.01
N GLY A 437 -15.29 22.00 8.72
CA GLY A 437 -14.63 21.05 7.81
C GLY A 437 -13.50 21.57 6.93
N SER A 438 -12.72 20.61 6.43
CA SER A 438 -11.85 20.71 5.23
C SER A 438 -11.11 19.37 5.00
N GLY A 439 -11.29 18.76 3.81
CA GLY A 439 -10.37 17.82 3.15
C GLY A 439 -9.97 16.52 3.87
N ASP A 440 -10.50 15.38 3.42
CA ASP A 440 -10.05 14.05 3.87
C ASP A 440 -8.55 13.86 3.61
N SER A 441 -7.81 13.55 4.67
CA SER A 441 -6.40 13.18 4.63
C SER A 441 -6.27 11.67 4.42
N PRO A 442 -5.38 11.18 3.54
CA PRO A 442 -5.17 9.75 3.32
C PRO A 442 -4.72 9.04 4.62
N SER A 443 -5.06 7.76 4.74
CA SER A 443 -4.66 6.92 5.89
C SER A 443 -3.12 6.87 6.01
N ASP A 444 -2.59 6.71 7.22
CA ASP A 444 -1.12 6.69 7.43
C ASP A 444 -0.43 5.55 6.64
N GLU A 445 -1.12 4.43 6.39
CA GLU A 445 -0.61 3.32 5.56
C GLU A 445 -0.60 3.64 4.06
N ASP A 446 -1.63 4.33 3.55
CA ASP A 446 -1.65 4.78 2.14
C ASP A 446 -0.56 5.81 1.85
N LYS A 447 -0.29 6.71 2.81
CA LYS A 447 0.80 7.68 2.72
C LYS A 447 2.16 7.00 2.71
N ASP A 448 2.38 6.01 3.57
CA ASP A 448 3.64 5.26 3.61
C ASP A 448 3.89 4.51 2.29
N ASN A 449 2.87 3.87 1.71
CA ASN A 449 2.98 3.19 0.40
C ASN A 449 3.25 4.16 -0.76
N GLN A 450 2.54 5.28 -0.82
CA GLN A 450 2.78 6.31 -1.84
C GLN A 450 4.19 6.89 -1.74
N ARG A 451 4.65 7.14 -0.52
CA ARG A 451 5.99 7.64 -0.24
C ARG A 451 7.07 6.67 -0.73
N GLU A 452 6.94 5.38 -0.42
CA GLU A 452 7.88 4.34 -0.84
C GLU A 452 7.97 4.23 -2.37
N ASN A 453 6.83 4.26 -3.06
CA ASN A 453 6.80 4.19 -4.53
C ASN A 453 7.46 5.41 -5.18
N LEU A 454 7.25 6.61 -4.63
CA LEU A 454 7.89 7.84 -5.13
C LEU A 454 9.40 7.79 -4.94
N MET A 455 9.87 7.40 -3.75
CA MET A 455 11.30 7.24 -3.48
C MET A 455 11.96 6.23 -4.43
N PHE A 456 11.31 5.09 -4.68
CA PHE A 456 11.85 4.06 -5.56
C PHE A 456 11.94 4.51 -7.03
N LYS A 457 10.93 5.21 -7.55
CA LYS A 457 10.95 5.79 -8.91
C LYS A 457 12.11 6.76 -9.10
N MET A 458 12.32 7.64 -8.12
CA MET A 458 13.43 8.61 -8.15
C MET A 458 14.78 7.91 -8.10
N PHE A 459 14.94 6.93 -7.23
CA PHE A 459 16.17 6.13 -7.14
C PHE A 459 16.48 5.41 -8.46
N LEU A 460 15.49 4.76 -9.07
CA LEU A 460 15.68 4.04 -10.33
C LEU A 460 16.10 4.98 -11.46
N ALA A 461 15.42 6.12 -11.62
CA ALA A 461 15.80 7.14 -12.60
C ALA A 461 17.24 7.65 -12.39
N HIS A 462 17.63 7.81 -11.13
CA HIS A 462 18.95 8.27 -10.75
C HIS A 462 20.06 7.25 -11.06
N GLU A 463 19.84 5.98 -10.74
CA GLU A 463 20.81 4.90 -11.02
C GLU A 463 21.00 4.64 -12.52
N LEU A 464 19.93 4.73 -13.30
CA LEU A 464 19.97 4.55 -14.76
C LEU A 464 20.81 5.63 -15.44
N ALA A 465 20.77 6.85 -14.92
CA ALA A 465 21.50 7.98 -15.49
C ALA A 465 22.96 8.05 -15.01
N THR A 466 23.22 7.69 -13.74
CA THR A 466 24.59 7.71 -13.17
C THR A 466 25.42 6.49 -13.54
N GLY A 467 24.83 5.49 -14.21
CA GLY A 467 25.52 4.27 -14.63
C GLY A 467 25.78 3.30 -13.48
N GLY A 468 24.95 3.31 -12.44
CA GLY A 468 25.02 2.33 -11.35
C GLY A 468 24.31 1.01 -11.73
N LEU A 469 23.06 1.10 -12.18
CA LEU A 469 22.25 -0.03 -12.64
C LEU A 469 22.24 -0.05 -14.18
N LEU A 470 22.41 -1.22 -14.81
CA LEU A 470 22.45 -1.40 -16.28
C LEU A 470 23.57 -0.60 -16.98
N SER A 471 24.72 -0.47 -16.34
CA SER A 471 25.91 0.13 -16.96
C SER A 471 26.75 -0.86 -17.76
N ASP A 472 26.63 -2.15 -17.45
CA ASP A 472 27.33 -3.22 -18.16
C ASP A 472 26.34 -4.00 -19.02
N GLU A 473 26.34 -3.71 -20.33
CA GLU A 473 25.49 -4.42 -21.28
C GLU A 473 25.84 -5.91 -21.40
N THR A 474 27.03 -6.32 -20.93
CA THR A 474 27.51 -7.70 -21.03
C THR A 474 27.09 -8.59 -19.86
N LYS A 475 26.63 -8.01 -18.74
CA LYS A 475 26.18 -8.78 -17.58
C LYS A 475 24.79 -9.38 -17.80
N PRO A 476 24.58 -10.66 -17.47
CA PRO A 476 23.27 -11.27 -17.53
C PRO A 476 22.35 -10.65 -16.46
N PRO A 477 21.05 -10.47 -16.74
CA PRO A 477 20.12 -9.86 -15.79
C PRO A 477 20.09 -10.58 -14.43
N GLU A 478 20.27 -11.89 -14.39
CA GLU A 478 20.28 -12.66 -13.14
C GLU A 478 21.34 -12.20 -12.13
N GLU A 479 22.50 -11.73 -12.59
CA GLU A 479 23.56 -11.21 -11.72
C GLU A 479 23.28 -9.78 -11.26
N GLU A 480 22.65 -8.96 -12.11
CA GLU A 480 22.31 -7.57 -11.81
C GLU A 480 21.13 -7.46 -10.84
N PHE A 481 20.17 -8.39 -10.93
CA PHE A 481 18.94 -8.39 -10.15
C PHE A 481 18.97 -9.37 -8.96
N ALA A 482 20.10 -10.04 -8.69
CA ALA A 482 20.24 -10.99 -7.58
C ALA A 482 20.07 -10.31 -6.20
N ASN A 483 19.37 -10.99 -5.28
CA ASN A 483 19.34 -10.56 -3.89
C ASN A 483 20.70 -10.89 -3.23
N PRO A 484 21.40 -9.90 -2.64
CA PRO A 484 22.69 -10.14 -2.00
C PRO A 484 22.60 -10.94 -0.69
N ASP A 485 21.42 -11.11 -0.09
CA ASP A 485 21.23 -11.81 1.19
C ASP A 485 21.40 -13.35 1.04
N PRO A 486 22.47 -13.95 1.58
CA PRO A 486 22.75 -15.39 1.38
C PRO A 486 21.69 -16.29 2.02
N ILE A 487 21.12 -15.86 3.15
CA ILE A 487 20.09 -16.60 3.90
C ILE A 487 18.78 -16.64 3.11
N TYR A 488 18.41 -15.52 2.48
CA TYR A 488 17.19 -15.46 1.67
C TYR A 488 17.29 -16.42 0.48
N ASN A 489 18.43 -16.40 -0.22
CA ASN A 489 18.65 -17.28 -1.36
C ASN A 489 18.63 -18.76 -0.94
N ALA A 490 19.23 -19.11 0.20
CA ALA A 490 19.20 -20.47 0.73
C ALA A 490 17.77 -20.93 1.08
N VAL A 491 16.95 -20.08 1.71
CA VAL A 491 15.56 -20.41 2.04
C VAL A 491 14.71 -20.56 0.79
N LYS A 492 14.86 -19.65 -0.18
CA LYS A 492 14.15 -19.71 -1.47
C LYS A 492 14.46 -21.02 -2.20
N GLU A 493 15.72 -21.41 -2.24
CA GLU A 493 16.16 -22.66 -2.87
C GLU A 493 15.55 -23.89 -2.20
N GLN A 494 15.53 -23.95 -0.87
CA GLN A 494 14.94 -25.06 -0.12
C GLN A 494 13.43 -25.20 -0.37
N VAL A 495 12.69 -24.09 -0.39
CA VAL A 495 11.24 -24.09 -0.68
C VAL A 495 10.97 -24.55 -2.12
N HIS A 496 11.76 -24.06 -3.08
CA HIS A 496 11.63 -24.47 -4.48
C HIS A 496 11.93 -25.97 -4.66
N ASN A 497 12.97 -26.49 -4.00
CA ASN A 497 13.31 -27.91 -4.06
C ASN A 497 12.19 -28.78 -3.46
N ALA A 498 11.61 -28.38 -2.33
CA ALA A 498 10.48 -29.09 -1.72
C ALA A 498 9.25 -29.17 -2.63
N PHE A 499 8.95 -28.09 -3.37
CA PHE A 499 7.87 -28.07 -4.36
C PHE A 499 8.11 -29.10 -5.48
N TRP A 500 9.30 -29.13 -6.06
CA TRP A 500 9.62 -30.05 -7.16
C TRP A 500 9.72 -31.52 -6.72
N GLU A 501 10.12 -31.78 -5.49
CA GLU A 501 10.08 -33.13 -4.91
C GLU A 501 8.63 -33.62 -4.74
N GLN A 502 7.73 -32.76 -4.26
CA GLN A 502 6.31 -33.09 -4.16
C GLN A 502 5.69 -33.32 -5.54
N PHE A 503 6.00 -32.47 -6.53
CA PHE A 503 5.54 -32.63 -7.91
C PHE A 503 5.99 -33.97 -8.51
N ARG A 504 7.24 -34.35 -8.29
CA ARG A 504 7.79 -35.65 -8.71
C ARG A 504 7.07 -36.81 -8.03
N ALA A 505 6.69 -36.68 -6.76
CA ALA A 505 5.93 -37.70 -6.05
C ALA A 505 4.50 -37.87 -6.60
N GLU A 506 3.85 -36.79 -7.01
CA GLU A 506 2.50 -36.81 -7.58
C GLU A 506 2.45 -37.45 -8.97
N ILE A 507 3.38 -37.11 -9.87
CA ILE A 507 3.46 -37.72 -11.21
C ILE A 507 3.72 -39.23 -11.14
N ASN A 508 4.52 -39.68 -10.18
CA ASN A 508 4.88 -41.08 -10.01
C ASN A 508 3.88 -41.87 -9.14
N SER A 509 2.77 -41.27 -8.69
CA SER A 509 1.76 -41.94 -7.86
C SER A 509 0.73 -42.73 -8.69
N GLU A 510 0.23 -43.85 -8.16
CA GLU A 510 -0.83 -44.67 -8.80
C GLU A 510 -2.12 -44.66 -7.94
N PRO A 511 -3.26 -44.10 -8.43
CA PRO A 511 -3.45 -43.37 -9.69
C PRO A 511 -2.86 -41.95 -9.63
N PRO A 512 -2.40 -41.40 -10.78
CA PRO A 512 -1.70 -40.13 -10.81
C PRO A 512 -2.66 -38.99 -10.45
N LYS A 513 -2.35 -38.27 -9.37
CA LYS A 513 -3.00 -37.00 -9.03
C LYS A 513 -2.28 -35.89 -9.78
N LEU A 514 -2.91 -35.34 -10.82
CA LEU A 514 -2.27 -34.38 -11.74
C LEU A 514 -2.66 -32.92 -11.46
N ASP A 515 -3.23 -32.63 -10.29
CA ASP A 515 -3.71 -31.30 -9.92
C ASP A 515 -2.59 -30.25 -9.97
N MET A 516 -1.40 -30.57 -9.44
CA MET A 516 -0.24 -29.68 -9.48
C MET A 516 0.29 -29.50 -10.91
N ALA A 517 0.19 -30.52 -11.78
CA ALA A 517 0.64 -30.43 -13.18
C ALA A 517 -0.22 -29.47 -13.99
N PHE A 518 -1.53 -29.47 -13.76
CA PHE A 518 -2.45 -28.54 -14.42
C PHE A 518 -2.24 -27.10 -13.94
N GLN A 519 -2.05 -26.88 -12.64
CA GLN A 519 -1.71 -25.56 -12.10
C GLN A 519 -0.39 -25.05 -12.68
N LEU A 520 0.62 -25.92 -12.76
CA LEU A 520 1.93 -25.56 -13.32
C LEU A 520 1.84 -25.16 -14.80
N ILE A 521 1.10 -25.90 -15.60
CA ILE A 521 0.89 -25.56 -17.02
C ILE A 521 0.08 -24.27 -17.16
N GLN A 522 -0.89 -24.03 -16.27
CA GLN A 522 -1.64 -22.77 -16.24
C GLN A 522 -0.74 -21.59 -15.89
N ASP A 523 0.16 -21.74 -14.91
CA ASP A 523 1.15 -20.72 -14.55
C ASP A 523 2.13 -20.46 -15.70
N ILE A 524 2.61 -21.53 -16.36
CA ILE A 524 3.47 -21.41 -17.54
C ILE A 524 2.74 -20.69 -18.68
N LYS A 525 1.46 -20.99 -18.92
CA LYS A 525 0.62 -20.29 -19.90
C LYS A 525 0.53 -18.80 -19.59
N GLN A 526 0.24 -18.43 -18.34
CA GLN A 526 0.18 -17.02 -17.93
C GLN A 526 1.55 -16.33 -18.07
N ASN A 527 2.62 -17.01 -17.71
CA ASN A 527 3.98 -16.50 -17.84
C ASN A 527 4.37 -16.29 -19.31
N LEU A 528 4.06 -17.23 -20.20
CA LEU A 528 4.26 -17.08 -21.64
C LEU A 528 3.48 -15.88 -22.19
N LEU A 529 2.19 -15.77 -21.87
CA LEU A 529 1.36 -14.64 -22.30
C LEU A 529 1.86 -13.28 -21.79
N SER A 530 2.53 -13.26 -20.63
CA SER A 530 3.13 -12.05 -20.05
C SER A 530 4.39 -11.58 -20.77
N VAL A 531 5.17 -12.50 -21.35
CA VAL A 531 6.40 -12.20 -22.09
C VAL A 531 6.11 -11.84 -23.56
N VAL A 532 5.00 -12.34 -24.11
CA VAL A 532 4.61 -12.07 -25.51
C VAL A 532 4.11 -10.64 -25.68
N THR A 533 4.74 -9.91 -26.61
CA THR A 533 4.37 -8.52 -26.94
C THR A 533 2.90 -8.40 -27.39
N PRO A 534 2.22 -7.27 -27.11
CA PRO A 534 0.80 -7.09 -27.42
C PRO A 534 0.44 -7.26 -28.91
N ASN A 535 1.41 -7.03 -29.79
CA ASN A 535 1.23 -7.05 -31.25
C ASN A 535 1.29 -8.47 -31.84
N ALA A 536 1.83 -9.45 -31.12
CA ALA A 536 2.00 -10.82 -31.58
C ALA A 536 0.72 -11.68 -31.37
N LYS A 537 -0.42 -11.23 -31.92
CA LYS A 537 -1.73 -11.88 -31.76
C LYS A 537 -1.74 -13.36 -32.20
N SER A 538 -0.98 -13.70 -33.26
CA SER A 538 -0.87 -15.07 -33.77
C SER A 538 -0.24 -16.03 -32.76
N ILE A 539 0.81 -15.58 -32.04
CA ILE A 539 1.48 -16.39 -31.00
C ILE A 539 0.57 -16.54 -29.78
N LYS A 540 -0.12 -15.47 -29.36
CA LYS A 540 -1.08 -15.52 -28.24
C LYS A 540 -2.22 -16.50 -28.50
N SER A 541 -2.82 -16.45 -29.69
CA SER A 541 -3.88 -17.37 -30.09
C SER A 541 -3.42 -18.83 -30.07
N LYS A 542 -2.20 -19.13 -30.56
CA LYS A 542 -1.63 -20.48 -30.53
C LYS A 542 -1.39 -20.99 -29.11
N ILE A 543 -0.93 -20.13 -28.21
CA ILE A 543 -0.72 -20.47 -26.80
C ILE A 543 -2.08 -20.77 -26.12
N GLU A 544 -3.09 -19.94 -26.38
CA GLU A 544 -4.43 -20.11 -25.80
C GLU A 544 -5.12 -21.39 -26.26
N GLU A 545 -4.97 -21.75 -27.54
CA GLU A 545 -5.56 -22.94 -28.17
C GLU A 545 -4.88 -24.25 -27.76
N VAL A 546 -3.54 -24.28 -27.71
CA VAL A 546 -2.79 -25.51 -27.41
C VAL A 546 -2.72 -25.77 -25.90
N LEU A 547 -2.52 -24.74 -25.07
CA LEU A 547 -2.48 -24.88 -23.61
C LEU A 547 -3.87 -24.65 -22.99
N ASP A 548 -4.88 -25.38 -23.46
CA ASP A 548 -6.24 -25.35 -22.91
C ASP A 548 -6.40 -26.41 -21.81
N VAL A 549 -6.69 -25.95 -20.59
CA VAL A 549 -6.81 -26.80 -19.40
C VAL A 549 -8.01 -27.74 -19.51
N GLU A 550 -9.13 -27.31 -20.12
CA GLU A 550 -10.31 -28.15 -20.31
C GLU A 550 -10.01 -29.28 -21.30
N LEU A 551 -9.30 -28.97 -22.39
CA LEU A 551 -8.88 -29.97 -23.38
C LEU A 551 -7.89 -30.99 -22.78
N MET A 552 -6.95 -30.53 -21.94
CA MET A 552 -5.99 -31.43 -21.29
C MET A 552 -6.68 -32.33 -20.25
N GLN A 553 -7.65 -31.82 -19.49
CA GLN A 553 -8.45 -32.65 -18.57
C GLN A 553 -9.24 -33.73 -19.33
N GLN A 554 -9.85 -33.38 -20.46
CA GLN A 554 -10.53 -34.36 -21.33
C GLN A 554 -9.58 -35.43 -21.89
N GLN A 555 -8.37 -35.03 -22.31
CA GLN A 555 -7.36 -35.98 -22.77
C GLN A 555 -6.87 -36.90 -21.66
N LEU A 556 -6.83 -36.43 -20.41
CA LEU A 556 -6.50 -37.24 -19.25
C LEU A 556 -7.56 -38.30 -18.96
N GLU A 557 -8.84 -37.94 -18.98
CA GLU A 557 -9.97 -38.87 -18.76
C GLU A 557 -9.99 -40.01 -19.79
N HIS A 558 -9.51 -39.74 -21.00
CA HIS A 558 -9.37 -40.72 -22.08
C HIS A 558 -8.00 -41.42 -22.14
N GLY A 559 -7.10 -41.15 -21.18
CA GLY A 559 -5.77 -41.77 -21.12
C GLY A 559 -4.83 -41.40 -22.28
N ALA A 560 -5.07 -40.26 -22.92
CA ALA A 560 -4.35 -39.79 -24.11
C ALA A 560 -3.39 -38.61 -23.84
N LEU A 561 -3.31 -38.13 -22.59
CA LEU A 561 -2.48 -36.97 -22.20
C LEU A 561 -0.98 -37.31 -22.24
N ASP A 562 -0.21 -36.50 -22.96
CA ASP A 562 1.24 -36.65 -23.11
C ASP A 562 1.96 -35.34 -22.75
N PHE A 563 2.49 -35.26 -21.52
CA PHE A 563 3.19 -34.09 -20.99
C PHE A 563 4.43 -33.69 -21.79
N ARG A 564 5.08 -34.63 -22.49
CA ARG A 564 6.29 -34.35 -23.27
C ARG A 564 5.97 -33.48 -24.49
N LYS A 565 4.84 -33.73 -25.16
CA LYS A 565 4.38 -32.89 -26.29
C LYS A 565 4.08 -31.45 -25.86
N TYR A 566 3.51 -31.25 -24.67
CA TYR A 566 3.25 -29.92 -24.13
C TYR A 566 4.55 -29.18 -23.80
N ALA A 567 5.51 -29.86 -23.19
CA ALA A 567 6.83 -29.29 -22.92
C ALA A 567 7.56 -28.88 -24.22
N GLU A 568 7.55 -29.73 -25.25
CA GLU A 568 8.14 -29.44 -26.56
C GLU A 568 7.48 -28.22 -27.23
N PHE A 569 6.14 -28.11 -27.14
CA PHE A 569 5.42 -26.93 -27.63
C PHE A 569 5.82 -25.66 -26.87
N ILE A 570 5.87 -25.71 -25.55
CA ILE A 570 6.27 -24.58 -24.70
C ILE A 570 7.70 -24.12 -25.06
N ILE A 571 8.65 -25.04 -25.16
CA ILE A 571 10.04 -24.73 -25.53
C ILE A 571 10.11 -24.14 -26.95
N SER A 572 9.29 -24.63 -27.89
CA SER A 572 9.20 -24.07 -29.25
C SER A 572 8.73 -22.61 -29.22
N ILE A 573 7.69 -22.29 -28.45
CA ILE A 573 7.23 -20.92 -28.27
C ILE A 573 8.30 -20.06 -27.59
N MET A 574 8.95 -20.57 -26.54
CA MET A 574 10.04 -19.86 -25.84
C MET A 574 11.17 -19.51 -26.80
N SER A 575 11.57 -20.44 -27.69
CA SER A 575 12.61 -20.19 -28.71
C SER A 575 12.23 -19.14 -29.76
N GLN A 576 10.93 -18.87 -29.95
CA GLN A 576 10.48 -17.83 -30.87
C GLN A 576 10.45 -16.43 -30.26
N ILE A 577 10.45 -16.32 -28.92
CA ILE A 577 10.25 -15.05 -28.21
C ILE A 577 11.40 -14.67 -27.27
N CYS A 578 12.33 -15.58 -26.98
CA CYS A 578 13.47 -15.31 -26.10
C CYS A 578 14.56 -14.47 -26.78
N ALA A 579 15.42 -13.86 -25.95
CA ALA A 579 16.66 -13.26 -26.43
C ALA A 579 17.66 -14.35 -26.83
N SER A 580 18.52 -14.05 -27.82
CA SER A 580 19.52 -15.00 -28.35
C SER A 580 20.51 -15.52 -27.29
N ILE A 581 20.73 -14.78 -26.20
CA ILE A 581 21.57 -15.21 -25.08
C ILE A 581 21.03 -16.46 -24.36
N ARG A 582 19.75 -16.80 -24.55
CA ARG A 582 19.07 -17.93 -23.91
C ARG A 582 18.95 -19.17 -24.81
N ASP A 583 19.46 -19.12 -26.04
CA ASP A 583 19.34 -20.23 -27.00
C ASP A 583 20.01 -21.51 -26.50
N GLU A 584 21.16 -21.40 -25.82
CA GLU A 584 21.88 -22.55 -25.26
C GLU A 584 21.09 -23.26 -24.15
N LEU A 585 20.42 -22.49 -23.28
CA LEU A 585 19.55 -23.04 -22.22
C LEU A 585 18.35 -23.79 -22.83
N LEU A 586 17.74 -23.25 -23.88
CA LEU A 586 16.64 -23.93 -24.56
C LEU A 586 17.07 -25.20 -25.28
N VAL A 587 18.31 -25.27 -25.79
CA VAL A 587 18.89 -26.50 -26.35
C VAL A 587 19.10 -27.55 -25.26
N GLN A 588 19.61 -27.16 -24.09
CA GLN A 588 19.78 -28.07 -22.94
C GLN A 588 18.42 -28.62 -22.48
N LEU A 589 17.38 -27.79 -22.40
CA LEU A 589 16.03 -28.23 -22.03
C LEU A 589 15.40 -29.21 -23.02
N LYS A 590 15.74 -29.13 -24.31
CA LYS A 590 15.27 -30.11 -25.31
C LYS A 590 15.93 -31.48 -25.16
N GLN A 591 17.12 -31.55 -24.57
CA GLN A 591 17.89 -32.78 -24.39
C GLN A 591 17.57 -33.50 -23.07
N GLU A 592 16.84 -32.86 -22.17
CA GLU A 592 16.52 -33.41 -20.85
C GLU A 592 15.45 -34.52 -20.91
N GLU A 593 15.70 -35.63 -20.21
CA GLU A 593 14.84 -36.81 -20.22
C GLU A 593 13.77 -36.77 -19.12
N ASP A 594 14.08 -36.21 -17.95
CA ASP A 594 13.16 -36.09 -16.82
C ASP A 594 12.17 -34.94 -17.03
N ILE A 595 10.88 -35.28 -17.15
CA ILE A 595 9.77 -34.33 -17.34
C ILE A 595 9.74 -33.26 -16.25
N VAL A 596 10.05 -33.62 -14.99
CA VAL A 596 10.06 -32.67 -13.87
C VAL A 596 11.17 -31.63 -14.05
N GLN A 597 12.35 -32.06 -14.50
CA GLN A 597 13.47 -31.15 -14.76
C GLN A 597 13.21 -30.25 -15.97
N VAL A 598 12.53 -30.77 -16.99
CA VAL A 598 12.10 -29.97 -18.16
C VAL A 598 11.17 -28.85 -17.72
N PHE A 599 10.12 -29.14 -16.93
CA PHE A 599 9.19 -28.12 -16.45
C PHE A 599 9.82 -27.13 -15.47
N ARG A 600 10.74 -27.59 -14.61
CA ARG A 600 11.55 -26.72 -13.75
C ARG A 600 12.37 -25.74 -14.56
N GLY A 601 13.12 -26.24 -15.54
CA GLY A 601 13.96 -25.42 -16.38
C GLY A 601 13.17 -24.49 -17.30
N ILE A 602 11.97 -24.88 -17.74
CA ILE A 602 11.02 -24.00 -18.44
C ILE A 602 10.64 -22.79 -17.55
N LEU A 603 10.24 -23.01 -16.31
CA LEU A 603 9.86 -21.92 -15.40
C LEU A 603 11.05 -21.02 -15.04
N GLU A 604 12.21 -21.61 -14.76
CA GLU A 604 13.44 -20.86 -14.49
C GLU A 604 13.81 -19.99 -15.70
N THR A 605 13.80 -20.55 -16.91
CA THR A 605 14.08 -19.81 -18.14
C THR A 605 13.03 -18.73 -18.43
N LEU A 606 11.75 -18.98 -18.17
CA LEU A 606 10.69 -17.96 -18.30
C LEU A 606 10.89 -16.78 -17.35
N ASN A 607 11.38 -17.02 -16.13
CA ASN A 607 11.72 -15.95 -15.20
C ASN A 607 12.91 -15.11 -15.70
N LEU A 608 13.91 -15.77 -16.29
CA LEU A 608 15.03 -15.08 -16.93
C LEU A 608 14.56 -14.24 -18.13
N MET A 609 13.66 -14.75 -18.96
CA MET A 609 13.07 -14.02 -20.08
C MET A 609 12.29 -12.77 -19.64
N LYS A 610 11.65 -12.80 -18.47
CA LYS A 610 11.02 -11.59 -17.89
C LYS A 610 12.06 -10.54 -17.50
N LEU A 611 13.18 -10.95 -16.92
CA LEU A 611 14.29 -10.04 -16.59
C LEU A 611 14.91 -9.46 -17.87
N ASP A 612 15.03 -10.26 -18.93
CA ASP A 612 15.49 -9.79 -20.25
C ASP A 612 14.56 -8.70 -20.79
N LEU A 613 13.23 -8.86 -20.65
CA LEU A 613 12.23 -7.85 -21.05
C LEU A 613 12.32 -6.57 -20.21
N VAL A 614 12.55 -6.69 -18.90
CA VAL A 614 12.76 -5.54 -18.00
C VAL A 614 14.02 -4.78 -18.39
N LYS A 615 15.13 -5.49 -18.61
CA LYS A 615 16.40 -4.89 -19.09
C LYS A 615 16.19 -4.19 -20.43
N PHE A 616 15.52 -4.83 -21.39
CA PHE A 616 15.19 -4.22 -22.69
C PHE A 616 14.35 -2.94 -22.55
N ALA A 617 13.29 -2.96 -21.73
CA ALA A 617 12.46 -1.80 -21.48
C ALA A 617 13.27 -0.65 -20.87
N LEU A 618 14.05 -0.92 -19.82
CA LEU A 618 14.89 0.08 -19.16
C LEU A 618 15.95 0.66 -20.11
N THR A 619 16.61 -0.16 -20.92
CA THR A 619 17.56 0.29 -21.94
C THR A 619 16.88 1.16 -23.00
N SER A 620 15.65 0.83 -23.39
CA SER A 620 14.88 1.61 -24.38
C SER A 620 14.51 3.01 -23.88
N ILE A 621 14.27 3.16 -22.57
CA ILE A 621 13.86 4.42 -21.94
C ILE A 621 15.06 5.28 -21.52
N LYS A 622 16.23 4.65 -21.31
CA LYS A 622 17.46 5.31 -20.85
C LYS A 622 17.79 6.63 -21.58
N PRO A 623 17.65 6.76 -22.92
CA PRO A 623 17.91 8.03 -23.61
C PRO A 623 16.94 9.16 -23.21
N GLU A 624 15.67 8.85 -22.97
CA GLU A 624 14.67 9.84 -22.52
C GLU A 624 14.94 10.30 -21.08
N ILE A 625 15.39 9.39 -20.22
CA ILE A 625 15.79 9.71 -18.83
C ILE A 625 17.00 10.63 -18.84
N LEU A 626 18.05 10.30 -19.58
CA LEU A 626 19.28 11.09 -19.61
C LEU A 626 19.03 12.54 -20.04
N ASN A 627 18.09 12.76 -20.96
CA ASN A 627 17.74 14.10 -21.45
C ASN A 627 16.92 14.92 -20.43
N ASN A 628 16.22 14.28 -19.49
CA ASN A 628 15.21 14.94 -18.66
C ASN A 628 15.29 14.62 -17.15
N GLN A 629 16.33 13.91 -16.71
CA GLN A 629 16.45 13.34 -15.37
C GLN A 629 16.23 14.37 -14.26
N MET A 630 16.94 15.50 -14.29
CA MET A 630 16.85 16.51 -13.23
C MET A 630 15.44 17.09 -13.09
N LYS A 631 14.73 17.25 -14.22
CA LYS A 631 13.35 17.74 -14.20
C LYS A 631 12.41 16.69 -13.61
N TYR A 632 12.58 15.44 -14.00
CA TYR A 632 11.79 14.31 -13.48
C TYR A 632 11.97 14.15 -11.96
N GLU A 633 13.21 14.08 -11.48
CA GLU A 633 13.50 13.92 -10.05
C GLU A 633 13.01 15.13 -9.24
N ARG A 634 13.12 16.35 -9.75
CA ARG A 634 12.56 17.54 -9.09
C ARG A 634 11.03 17.47 -8.97
N GLU A 635 10.32 17.11 -10.03
CA GLU A 635 8.86 16.96 -9.99
C GLU A 635 8.43 15.90 -8.98
N LYS A 636 9.11 14.74 -8.96
CA LYS A 636 8.80 13.66 -8.00
C LYS A 636 9.19 13.98 -6.57
N PHE A 637 10.26 14.73 -6.35
CA PHE A 637 10.61 15.24 -5.02
C PHE A 637 9.52 16.19 -4.50
N ASN A 638 8.99 17.07 -5.35
CA ASN A 638 7.89 17.96 -4.97
C ASN A 638 6.60 17.18 -4.63
N ASP A 639 6.30 16.11 -5.37
CA ASP A 639 5.20 15.19 -5.03
C ASP A 639 5.42 14.51 -3.66
N LEU A 640 6.66 14.08 -3.36
CA LEU A 640 7.04 13.51 -2.07
C LEU A 640 6.82 14.50 -0.92
N VAL A 641 7.26 15.76 -1.09
CA VAL A 641 7.08 16.83 -0.10
C VAL A 641 5.60 17.12 0.14
N ARG A 642 4.74 17.04 -0.89
CA ARG A 642 3.29 17.19 -0.75
C ARG A 642 2.67 16.06 0.08
N VAL A 643 3.10 14.82 -0.14
CA VAL A 643 2.64 13.63 0.64
C VAL A 643 3.00 13.78 2.12
N GLU A 644 4.18 14.34 2.42
CA GLU A 644 4.67 14.61 3.78
C GLU A 644 4.17 15.95 4.38
N ASN A 645 3.14 16.57 3.78
CA ASN A 645 2.56 17.84 4.22
C ASN A 645 3.57 19.00 4.31
N GLY A 646 4.63 19.00 3.50
CA GLY A 646 5.64 20.07 3.46
C GLY A 646 6.71 20.02 4.55
N VAL A 647 6.70 19.03 5.45
CA VAL A 647 7.61 18.98 6.61
C VAL A 647 8.54 17.77 6.53
N LEU A 648 9.84 18.03 6.37
CA LEU A 648 10.91 17.02 6.43
C LEU A 648 11.72 17.22 7.72
N PRO A 649 11.45 16.44 8.79
CA PRO A 649 11.93 16.73 10.13
C PRO A 649 13.46 16.60 10.29
N ASN A 650 14.11 15.61 9.66
CA ASN A 650 15.57 15.48 9.77
C ASN A 650 16.28 16.58 8.97
N THR A 651 15.77 16.96 7.80
CA THR A 651 16.28 18.07 7.00
C THR A 651 16.12 19.42 7.71
N GLU A 652 14.95 19.72 8.29
CA GLU A 652 14.75 20.96 9.05
C GLU A 652 15.69 21.04 10.27
N ALA A 653 15.83 19.94 11.02
CA ALA A 653 16.73 19.87 12.18
C ALA A 653 18.20 20.01 11.78
N TRP A 654 18.59 19.40 10.66
CA TRP A 654 19.93 19.50 10.10
C TRP A 654 20.27 20.94 9.72
N LEU A 655 19.41 21.63 8.96
CA LEU A 655 19.66 23.01 8.53
C LEU A 655 19.66 24.00 9.69
N LYS A 656 18.78 23.80 10.69
CA LYS A 656 18.70 24.68 11.87
C LYS A 656 20.03 24.78 12.63
N ASN A 657 20.81 23.71 12.69
CA ASN A 657 22.11 23.70 13.37
C ASN A 657 23.18 24.55 12.65
N HIS A 658 22.94 24.94 11.40
CA HIS A 658 23.92 25.61 10.54
C HIS A 658 23.55 27.07 10.22
N ILE A 659 22.38 27.54 10.67
CA ILE A 659 21.95 28.94 10.52
C ILE A 659 22.62 29.79 11.61
N VAL A 660 23.39 30.80 11.20
CA VAL A 660 24.00 31.78 12.10
C VAL A 660 23.17 33.06 12.07
N PRO A 661 22.67 33.57 13.21
CA PRO A 661 21.90 34.81 13.24
C PRO A 661 22.73 36.00 12.73
N GLY A 662 22.26 36.67 11.67
CA GLY A 662 22.89 37.89 11.12
C GLY A 662 23.92 37.70 9.99
N SER A 663 24.12 36.48 9.47
CA SER A 663 24.97 36.27 8.29
C SER A 663 24.20 36.44 6.98
N GLU A 664 24.69 37.29 6.06
CA GLU A 664 24.17 37.44 4.68
C GLU A 664 24.71 36.34 3.73
N GLU A 665 24.78 35.09 4.18
CA GLU A 665 25.23 33.95 3.35
C GLU A 665 24.10 33.52 2.40
N SER A 666 24.42 33.15 1.15
CA SER A 666 23.44 32.56 0.22
C SER A 666 22.93 31.21 0.73
N VAL A 667 21.68 30.87 0.40
CA VAL A 667 21.07 29.56 0.74
C VAL A 667 21.91 28.41 0.20
N GLU A 668 22.40 28.54 -1.04
CA GLU A 668 23.26 27.55 -1.68
C GLU A 668 24.57 27.35 -0.90
N ASP A 669 25.20 28.45 -0.48
CA ASP A 669 26.44 28.43 0.29
C ASP A 669 26.27 27.79 1.68
N LEU A 670 25.14 28.04 2.34
CA LEU A 670 24.78 27.44 3.63
C LEU A 670 24.59 25.93 3.49
N VAL A 671 23.86 25.49 2.46
CA VAL A 671 23.61 24.06 2.21
C VAL A 671 24.91 23.33 1.88
N ILE A 672 25.79 23.90 1.05
CA ILE A 672 27.11 23.30 0.75
C ILE A 672 27.94 23.12 2.02
N ARG A 673 27.95 24.11 2.92
CA ARG A 673 28.63 24.02 4.21
C ARG A 673 28.02 22.92 5.08
N ALA A 674 26.69 22.88 5.19
CA ALA A 674 25.98 21.86 5.96
C ALA A 674 26.21 20.44 5.39
N LEU A 675 26.38 20.29 4.07
CA LEU A 675 26.71 19.02 3.41
C LEU A 675 28.14 18.57 3.74
N GLY A 676 29.08 19.51 3.82
CA GLY A 676 30.45 19.22 4.26
C GLY A 676 30.49 18.57 5.64
N ASP A 677 29.67 19.05 6.57
CA ASP A 677 29.63 18.53 7.94
C ASP A 677 29.19 17.05 8.02
N ILE A 678 28.39 16.57 7.05
CA ILE A 678 27.95 15.16 6.98
C ILE A 678 29.14 14.19 6.82
N LEU A 679 30.23 14.62 6.17
CA LEU A 679 31.44 13.80 6.02
C LEU A 679 32.13 13.51 7.36
N THR A 680 31.85 14.31 8.38
CA THR A 680 32.42 14.20 9.73
C THR A 680 31.44 13.61 10.75
N TRP A 681 30.20 13.30 10.34
CA TRP A 681 29.16 12.83 11.25
C TRP A 681 29.44 11.46 11.86
N LYS A 682 28.90 11.25 13.06
CA LYS A 682 28.86 9.92 13.68
C LYS A 682 27.79 9.05 12.99
N PRO A 683 27.94 7.71 13.00
CA PRO A 683 26.94 6.78 12.45
C PRO A 683 25.54 6.91 13.08
N GLU A 684 25.43 7.50 14.27
CA GLU A 684 24.20 7.65 15.05
C GLU A 684 23.33 8.85 14.61
N CYS A 685 23.87 9.75 13.79
CA CYS A 685 23.16 10.93 13.31
C CYS A 685 22.16 10.53 12.21
N PRO A 686 20.88 10.96 12.28
CA PRO A 686 19.91 10.68 11.23
C PRO A 686 20.26 11.44 9.95
N TYR A 687 20.23 10.76 8.80
CA TYR A 687 20.45 11.40 7.51
C TYR A 687 19.27 12.33 7.14
N PRO A 688 19.54 13.50 6.52
CA PRO A 688 18.49 14.37 5.98
C PRO A 688 17.68 13.64 4.89
N GLU A 689 16.36 13.76 4.92
CA GLU A 689 15.47 13.12 3.93
C GLU A 689 15.76 13.61 2.51
N THR A 690 16.27 14.83 2.34
CA THR A 690 16.68 15.39 1.04
C THR A 690 17.86 14.68 0.39
N LEU A 691 18.60 13.82 1.12
CA LEU A 691 19.81 13.14 0.63
C LEU A 691 19.60 11.62 0.44
N PHE A 692 18.36 11.15 0.42
CA PHE A 692 18.07 9.71 0.38
C PHE A 692 18.62 9.00 -0.86
N ILE A 693 18.57 9.65 -2.03
CA ILE A 693 19.07 9.09 -3.30
C ILE A 693 20.60 8.90 -3.24
N ASP A 694 21.30 9.87 -2.66
CA ASP A 694 22.76 9.90 -2.59
C ASP A 694 23.33 9.20 -1.34
N ALA A 695 22.48 8.64 -0.46
CA ALA A 695 22.94 8.06 0.80
C ALA A 695 24.04 6.97 0.63
N PRO A 696 23.94 6.01 -0.32
CA PRO A 696 25.02 5.04 -0.55
C PRO A 696 26.33 5.71 -1.02
N ARG A 697 26.21 6.71 -1.92
CA ARG A 697 27.35 7.48 -2.45
C ARG A 697 28.02 8.30 -1.35
N LEU A 698 27.23 8.87 -0.42
CA LEU A 698 27.72 9.62 0.74
C LEU A 698 28.46 8.72 1.72
N VAL A 699 28.01 7.48 1.95
CA VAL A 699 28.74 6.52 2.79
C VAL A 699 30.09 6.18 2.18
N ILE A 700 30.15 5.93 0.86
CA ILE A 700 31.41 5.70 0.15
C ILE A 700 32.31 6.94 0.24
N LEU A 701 31.75 8.13 0.00
CA LEU A 701 32.47 9.40 0.05
C LEU A 701 33.04 9.68 1.45
N LYS A 702 32.26 9.44 2.50
CA LYS A 702 32.68 9.54 3.90
C LYS A 702 33.83 8.59 4.21
N ASN A 703 33.73 7.34 3.78
CA ASN A 703 34.80 6.36 3.97
C ASN A 703 36.07 6.78 3.21
N SER A 704 35.94 7.30 1.98
CA SER A 704 37.06 7.85 1.21
C SER A 704 37.68 9.08 1.88
N PHE A 705 36.87 10.02 2.38
CA PHE A 705 37.34 11.20 3.13
C PHE A 705 38.09 10.79 4.39
N TYR A 706 37.54 9.87 5.19
CA TYR A 706 38.17 9.34 6.38
C TYR A 706 39.53 8.69 6.06
N LYS A 707 39.57 7.77 5.08
CA LYS A 707 40.81 7.09 4.66
C LYS A 707 41.87 8.09 4.22
N LEU A 708 41.48 9.10 3.45
CA LEU A 708 42.40 10.13 2.96
C LEU A 708 42.94 10.99 4.09
N CYS A 709 42.11 11.39 5.05
CA CYS A 709 42.54 12.16 6.22
C CYS A 709 43.53 11.37 7.07
N VAL A 710 43.26 10.08 7.29
CA VAL A 710 44.16 9.19 8.04
C VAL A 710 45.47 8.96 7.28
N ALA A 711 45.42 8.68 5.97
CA ALA A 711 46.61 8.47 5.13
C ALA A 711 47.49 9.73 5.07
N CYS A 712 46.90 10.91 4.88
CA CYS A 712 47.61 12.18 4.93
C CYS A 712 48.28 12.38 6.31
N SER A 713 47.56 12.09 7.39
CA SER A 713 48.07 12.27 8.75
C SER A 713 49.24 11.32 9.06
N THR A 714 49.13 10.04 8.70
CA THR A 714 50.19 9.05 8.94
C THR A 714 51.42 9.30 8.07
N VAL A 715 51.24 9.70 6.81
CA VAL A 715 52.37 10.07 5.92
C VAL A 715 53.06 11.35 6.40
N LEU A 716 52.31 12.37 6.85
CA LEU A 716 52.91 13.60 7.40
C LEU A 716 53.68 13.33 8.71
N LEU A 717 53.14 12.51 9.60
CA LEU A 717 53.84 12.08 10.83
C LEU A 717 55.06 11.21 10.50
N GLY A 718 54.94 10.32 9.51
CA GLY A 718 56.05 9.49 9.02
C GLY A 718 57.19 10.34 8.45
N LEU A 719 56.89 11.30 7.57
CA LEU A 719 57.87 12.25 7.03
C LEU A 719 58.50 13.13 8.11
N GLY A 720 57.76 13.46 9.17
CA GLY A 720 58.29 14.16 10.34
C GLY A 720 59.25 13.32 11.19
N CYS A 721 59.18 12.00 11.10
CA CYS A 721 60.10 11.05 11.76
C CYS A 721 61.30 10.68 10.88
N SER A 722 61.22 10.89 9.56
CA SER A 722 62.28 10.57 8.61
C SER A 722 63.48 11.54 8.70
N PRO A 723 64.71 11.08 8.39
CA PRO A 723 65.86 11.95 8.20
C PRO A 723 65.62 13.04 7.14
N VAL A 724 66.30 14.18 7.26
CA VAL A 724 66.12 15.35 6.37
C VAL A 724 66.46 15.01 4.92
N GLU A 725 67.39 14.09 4.71
CA GLU A 725 67.83 13.59 3.40
C GLU A 725 66.71 12.84 2.67
N LEU A 726 65.92 12.05 3.39
CA LEU A 726 64.76 11.34 2.86
C LEU A 726 63.53 12.24 2.75
N ALA A 727 63.36 13.18 3.67
CA ALA A 727 62.20 14.08 3.71
C ALA A 727 62.10 15.01 2.49
N ASN A 728 63.17 15.16 1.70
CA ASN A 728 63.16 15.94 0.45
C ASN A 728 63.03 15.07 -0.81
N ASP A 729 63.24 13.75 -0.72
CA ASP A 729 63.12 12.84 -1.87
C ASP A 729 61.65 12.62 -2.25
N TRP A 730 61.33 12.86 -3.52
CA TRP A 730 60.01 12.67 -4.07
C TRP A 730 59.64 11.18 -4.17
N ASN A 731 60.60 10.32 -4.50
CA ASN A 731 60.34 8.88 -4.69
C ASN A 731 60.02 8.20 -3.36
N TYR A 732 60.68 8.61 -2.29
CA TYR A 732 60.36 8.18 -0.93
C TYR A 732 58.97 8.64 -0.49
N LYS A 733 58.60 9.91 -0.71
CA LYS A 733 57.25 10.44 -0.42
C LYS A 733 56.15 9.66 -1.15
N GLU A 734 56.37 9.35 -2.42
CA GLU A 734 55.42 8.60 -3.24
C GLU A 734 55.30 7.13 -2.76
N SER A 735 56.39 6.52 -2.34
CA SER A 735 56.40 5.15 -1.76
C SER A 735 55.63 5.07 -0.45
N LEU A 736 55.83 6.04 0.46
CA LEU A 736 55.06 6.12 1.70
C LEU A 736 53.57 6.31 1.42
N LYS A 737 53.23 7.17 0.45
CA LYS A 737 51.85 7.40 0.02
C LYS A 737 51.20 6.12 -0.51
N SER A 738 51.86 5.43 -1.45
CA SER A 738 51.30 4.25 -2.10
C SER A 738 51.08 3.11 -1.10
N HIS A 739 52.07 2.81 -0.25
CA HIS A 739 51.95 1.78 0.78
C HIS A 739 50.89 2.14 1.83
N ALA A 740 50.75 3.42 2.19
CA ALA A 740 49.70 3.86 3.10
C ALA A 740 48.30 3.65 2.53
N LEU A 741 48.07 4.05 1.27
CA LEU A 741 46.78 3.87 0.62
C LEU A 741 46.41 2.40 0.45
N ILE A 742 47.38 1.52 0.17
CA ILE A 742 47.18 0.07 0.04
C ILE A 742 46.77 -0.55 1.38
N LEU A 743 47.54 -0.29 2.45
CA LEU A 743 47.30 -0.88 3.76
C LEU A 743 46.00 -0.37 4.41
N LEU A 744 45.61 0.88 4.13
CA LEU A 744 44.39 1.49 4.66
C LEU A 744 43.13 1.18 3.83
N ASN A 745 43.23 0.44 2.73
CA ASN A 745 42.11 0.23 1.80
C ASN A 745 40.86 -0.40 2.46
N LYS A 746 41.04 -1.26 3.46
CA LYS A 746 39.93 -1.94 4.19
C LYS A 746 39.53 -1.26 5.51
N VAL A 747 40.12 -0.12 5.86
CA VAL A 747 39.86 0.57 7.13
C VAL A 747 38.68 1.52 6.98
N ASN A 748 37.65 1.34 7.81
CA ASN A 748 36.43 2.16 7.77
C ASN A 748 36.16 2.92 9.09
N ASN A 749 36.71 2.46 10.22
CA ASN A 749 36.48 3.02 11.56
C ASN A 749 37.79 3.08 12.37
N ASP A 750 37.80 3.82 13.48
CA ASP A 750 38.99 3.94 14.34
C ASP A 750 39.41 2.60 14.98
N GLU A 751 38.46 1.68 15.26
CA GLU A 751 38.80 0.34 15.81
C GLU A 751 39.57 -0.53 14.82
N THR A 752 39.20 -0.48 13.54
CA THR A 752 39.92 -1.22 12.48
C THR A 752 41.24 -0.54 12.15
N LEU A 753 41.32 0.78 12.30
CA LEU A 753 42.55 1.54 12.15
C LEU A 753 43.61 1.12 13.19
N CYS A 754 43.24 1.00 14.47
CA CYS A 754 44.15 0.55 15.53
C CYS A 754 44.81 -0.80 15.25
N LYS A 755 44.12 -1.71 14.54
CA LYS A 755 44.66 -3.03 14.17
C LYS A 755 45.65 -2.98 13.01
N VAL A 756 45.56 -1.99 12.13
CA VAL A 756 46.38 -1.86 10.91
C VAL A 756 47.60 -0.95 11.12
N LEU A 757 47.53 0.00 12.05
CA LEU A 757 48.62 0.95 12.32
C LEU A 757 49.98 0.30 12.64
N PRO A 758 50.09 -0.80 13.41
CA PRO A 758 51.39 -1.45 13.63
C PRO A 758 52.05 -1.94 12.34
N ASN A 759 51.27 -2.50 11.41
CA ASN A 759 51.77 -2.95 10.12
C ASN A 759 52.23 -1.78 9.25
N LEU A 760 51.54 -0.64 9.33
CA LEU A 760 51.93 0.59 8.65
C LEU A 760 53.27 1.12 9.17
N VAL A 761 53.50 1.07 10.49
CA VAL A 761 54.75 1.48 11.12
C VAL A 761 55.92 0.61 10.64
N GLU A 762 55.73 -0.71 10.60
CA GLU A 762 56.76 -1.64 10.11
C GLU A 762 57.08 -1.42 8.63
N GLN A 763 56.05 -1.17 7.81
CA GLN A 763 56.22 -0.89 6.38
C GLN A 763 56.98 0.42 6.14
N PHE A 764 56.63 1.49 6.86
CA PHE A 764 57.31 2.80 6.72
C PHE A 764 58.77 2.74 7.16
N LYS A 765 59.09 1.96 8.20
CA LYS A 765 60.49 1.69 8.59
C LYS A 765 61.24 0.94 7.49
N THR A 766 60.59 -0.03 6.85
CA THR A 766 61.18 -0.81 5.75
C THR A 766 61.43 0.06 4.52
N ASP A 767 60.49 0.94 4.17
CA ASP A 767 60.62 1.90 3.07
C ASP A 767 61.76 2.89 3.32
N ALA A 768 61.89 3.38 4.57
CA ALA A 768 62.97 4.28 4.96
C ALA A 768 64.34 3.60 4.86
N ASN A 769 64.47 2.37 5.37
CA ASN A 769 65.71 1.60 5.32
C ASN A 769 66.12 1.24 3.89
N THR A 770 65.16 0.86 3.05
CA THR A 770 65.40 0.52 1.64
C THR A 770 65.94 1.73 0.88
N ARG A 771 65.30 2.91 1.03
CA ARG A 771 65.76 4.14 0.37
C ARG A 771 67.08 4.68 0.92
N LEU A 772 67.34 4.56 2.23
CA LEU A 772 68.65 4.91 2.78
C LEU A 772 69.76 4.05 2.19
N THR A 773 69.52 2.74 2.06
CA THR A 773 70.48 1.79 1.47
C THR A 773 70.75 2.11 -0.01
N GLU A 774 69.71 2.46 -0.77
CA GLU A 774 69.83 2.88 -2.19
C GLU A 774 70.60 4.20 -2.37
N LEU A 775 70.49 5.13 -1.42
CA LEU A 775 71.24 6.39 -1.40
C LEU A 775 72.67 6.22 -0.85
N GLY A 776 73.08 5.01 -0.46
CA GLY A 776 74.40 4.71 0.10
C GLY A 776 74.57 5.12 1.57
N HIS A 777 73.47 5.46 2.26
CA HIS A 777 73.43 5.71 3.70
C HIS A 777 73.13 4.40 4.45
N GLY A 778 73.57 4.28 5.71
CA GLY A 778 73.31 3.11 6.56
C GLY A 778 71.84 2.95 6.96
N SER A 779 71.53 1.98 7.82
CA SER A 779 70.17 1.77 8.34
C SER A 779 69.68 2.94 9.23
N LEU A 780 68.36 3.06 9.36
CA LEU A 780 67.68 4.01 10.23
C LEU A 780 68.23 3.97 11.66
N ALA A 781 68.45 5.13 12.28
CA ALA A 781 68.90 5.22 13.67
C ALA A 781 67.83 4.67 14.63
N GLU A 782 68.25 4.03 15.72
CA GLU A 782 67.35 3.40 16.70
C GLU A 782 66.35 4.41 17.30
N ALA A 783 66.79 5.65 17.57
CA ALA A 783 65.94 6.74 18.04
C ALA A 783 64.85 7.14 17.03
N GLN A 784 65.15 7.13 15.72
CA GLN A 784 64.17 7.40 14.68
C GLN A 784 63.17 6.24 14.57
N GLY A 785 63.64 5.00 14.64
CA GLY A 785 62.78 3.81 14.67
C GLY A 785 61.79 3.80 15.84
N VAL A 786 62.19 4.27 17.02
CA VAL A 786 61.29 4.49 18.17
C VAL A 786 60.28 5.60 17.86
N SER A 787 60.71 6.72 17.29
CA SER A 787 59.82 7.83 16.89
C SER A 787 58.71 7.40 15.93
N PHE A 788 59.03 6.57 14.92
CA PHE A 788 58.00 5.98 14.03
C PHE A 788 56.96 5.15 14.80
N SER A 789 57.40 4.40 15.81
CA SER A 789 56.53 3.53 16.62
C SER A 789 55.65 4.30 17.59
N GLU A 790 56.07 5.49 18.03
CA GLU A 790 55.32 6.30 18.99
C GLU A 790 54.41 7.33 18.32
N GLN A 791 54.83 7.96 17.21
CA GLN A 791 54.10 9.08 16.61
C GLN A 791 53.00 8.64 15.64
N ILE A 792 53.24 7.62 14.81
CA ILE A 792 52.25 7.18 13.80
C ILE A 792 50.98 6.60 14.44
N PRO A 793 51.04 5.77 15.50
CA PRO A 793 49.83 5.27 16.15
C PRO A 793 48.96 6.37 16.78
N GLN A 794 49.52 7.56 17.07
CA GLN A 794 48.74 8.69 17.57
C GLN A 794 47.75 9.24 16.54
N ALA A 795 47.87 8.87 15.26
CA ALA A 795 46.86 9.19 14.23
C ALA A 795 45.52 8.46 14.46
N ALA A 796 45.50 7.39 15.27
CA ALA A 796 44.28 6.71 15.68
C ALA A 796 43.35 7.60 16.50
N ASP A 797 43.89 8.55 17.27
CA ASP A 797 43.09 9.45 18.11
C ASP A 797 42.47 10.56 17.25
N PRO A 798 41.13 10.68 17.20
CA PRO A 798 40.45 11.78 16.49
C PRO A 798 40.79 13.17 17.05
N LYS A 799 41.35 13.27 18.27
CA LYS A 799 41.78 14.54 18.89
C LYS A 799 43.20 14.95 18.53
N ASN A 800 43.92 14.16 17.73
CA ASN A 800 45.26 14.51 17.30
C ASN A 800 45.27 15.81 16.48
N LYS A 801 46.14 16.76 16.85
CA LYS A 801 46.24 18.07 16.18
C LYS A 801 46.56 17.97 14.69
N VAL A 802 47.39 17.00 14.28
CA VAL A 802 47.74 16.79 12.87
C VAL A 802 46.52 16.32 12.09
N ARG A 803 45.78 15.34 12.64
CA ARG A 803 44.56 14.80 12.03
C ARG A 803 43.47 15.86 11.91
N GLN A 804 43.20 16.62 12.97
CA GLN A 804 42.22 17.72 12.94
C GLN A 804 42.58 18.81 11.92
N LEU A 805 43.86 19.14 11.80
CA LEU A 805 44.34 20.14 10.85
C LEU A 805 44.20 19.64 9.41
N VAL A 806 44.51 18.37 9.14
CA VAL A 806 44.32 17.74 7.82
C VAL A 806 42.84 17.69 7.47
N GLU A 807 41.99 17.19 8.36
CA GLU A 807 40.53 17.11 8.19
C GLU A 807 39.94 18.51 7.90
N SER A 808 40.29 19.52 8.70
CA SER A 808 39.82 20.89 8.51
C SER A 808 40.28 21.49 7.18
N ARG A 809 41.52 21.26 6.75
CA ARG A 809 42.05 21.80 5.48
C ARG A 809 41.41 21.15 4.26
N ILE A 810 41.25 19.82 4.28
CA ILE A 810 40.57 19.11 3.18
C ILE A 810 39.11 19.54 3.11
N LEU A 811 38.40 19.58 4.25
CA LEU A 811 37.00 19.98 4.30
C LEU A 811 36.79 21.43 3.82
N SER A 812 37.64 22.36 4.28
CA SER A 812 37.58 23.76 3.84
C SER A 812 37.83 23.90 2.34
N PHE A 813 38.75 23.11 1.78
CA PHE A 813 38.99 23.08 0.33
C PHE A 813 37.78 22.54 -0.43
N LEU A 814 37.17 21.43 0.01
CA LEU A 814 35.98 20.85 -0.63
C LEU A 814 34.80 21.84 -0.65
N ILE A 815 34.55 22.50 0.49
CA ILE A 815 33.49 23.51 0.59
C ILE A 815 33.79 24.71 -0.32
N ALA A 816 35.01 25.26 -0.26
CA ALA A 816 35.39 26.40 -1.10
C ALA A 816 35.33 26.08 -2.60
N ALA A 817 35.76 24.88 -2.99
CA ALA A 817 35.74 24.42 -4.38
C ALA A 817 34.31 24.16 -4.88
N ALA A 818 33.42 23.66 -4.04
CA ALA A 818 32.00 23.50 -4.37
C ALA A 818 31.27 24.85 -4.50
N LYS A 819 31.59 25.84 -3.66
CA LYS A 819 31.03 27.20 -3.74
C LYS A 819 31.52 27.97 -4.96
N SER A 820 32.81 27.91 -5.25
CA SER A 820 33.44 28.65 -6.35
C SER A 820 34.66 27.92 -6.91
N PRO A 821 34.47 27.10 -7.96
CA PRO A 821 35.53 26.26 -8.53
C PRO A 821 36.75 27.05 -9.05
N ARG A 822 36.56 28.31 -9.46
CA ARG A 822 37.61 29.15 -10.05
C ARG A 822 38.48 29.87 -9.02
N THR A 823 38.03 30.00 -7.78
CA THR A 823 38.70 30.80 -6.73
C THR A 823 39.21 29.96 -5.55
N ALA A 824 38.95 28.65 -5.56
CA ALA A 824 39.39 27.74 -4.52
C ALA A 824 40.90 27.47 -4.62
N ASN A 825 41.66 27.91 -3.61
CA ASN A 825 43.08 27.66 -3.52
C ASN A 825 43.34 26.27 -2.90
N PHE A 826 44.10 25.43 -3.59
CA PHE A 826 44.51 24.13 -3.08
C PHE A 826 45.52 24.29 -1.92
N PRO A 827 45.37 23.57 -0.80
CA PRO A 827 46.31 23.63 0.31
C PRO A 827 47.68 23.04 -0.08
N MET A 828 48.69 23.91 -0.25
CA MET A 828 50.03 23.51 -0.70
C MET A 828 50.73 22.46 0.18
N SER A 829 50.33 22.34 1.45
CA SER A 829 50.84 21.31 2.37
C SER A 829 50.42 19.88 2.01
N LEU A 830 49.39 19.71 1.17
CA LEU A 830 48.80 18.40 0.83
C LEU A 830 48.99 18.04 -0.65
N VAL A 831 49.93 18.69 -1.35
CA VAL A 831 50.15 18.52 -2.80
C VAL A 831 50.48 17.07 -3.18
N LEU A 832 51.08 16.30 -2.27
CA LEU A 832 51.36 14.88 -2.46
C LEU A 832 50.10 14.05 -2.74
N PHE A 833 48.95 14.45 -2.20
CA PHE A 833 47.65 13.79 -2.34
C PHE A 833 46.70 14.53 -3.28
N LYS A 834 47.23 15.40 -4.14
CA LYS A 834 46.41 16.28 -4.98
C LYS A 834 45.41 15.50 -5.84
N ASN A 835 45.84 14.43 -6.49
CA ASN A 835 44.97 13.64 -7.38
C ASN A 835 43.82 12.97 -6.62
N GLU A 836 44.10 12.46 -5.42
CA GLU A 836 43.12 11.80 -4.55
C GLU A 836 42.12 12.81 -3.97
N ILE A 837 42.61 13.98 -3.55
CA ILE A 837 41.77 15.08 -3.06
C ILE A 837 40.92 15.67 -4.20
N ASP A 838 41.47 15.81 -5.41
CA ASP A 838 40.73 16.30 -6.58
C ASP A 838 39.62 15.32 -6.99
N ASN A 839 39.88 14.00 -6.95
CA ASN A 839 38.85 12.98 -7.19
C ASN A 839 37.76 13.02 -6.11
N LEU A 840 38.14 13.15 -4.84
CA LEU A 840 37.19 13.34 -3.74
C LEU A 840 36.34 14.61 -3.93
N ASN A 841 36.97 15.71 -4.37
CA ASN A 841 36.32 16.96 -4.67
C ASN A 841 35.33 16.86 -5.82
N SER A 842 35.69 16.20 -6.93
CA SER A 842 34.77 15.99 -8.05
C SER A 842 33.51 15.24 -7.61
N ARG A 843 33.64 14.22 -6.76
CA ARG A 843 32.50 13.46 -6.23
C ARG A 843 31.65 14.27 -5.26
N PHE A 844 32.29 15.01 -4.35
CA PHE A 844 31.58 15.89 -3.40
C PHE A 844 30.84 17.02 -4.13
N ALA A 845 31.50 17.70 -5.07
CA ALA A 845 30.91 18.77 -5.87
C ALA A 845 29.75 18.26 -6.74
N TYR A 846 29.85 17.04 -7.29
CA TYR A 846 28.74 16.42 -8.01
C TYR A 846 27.52 16.26 -7.10
N ILE A 847 27.65 15.60 -5.95
CA ILE A 847 26.53 15.36 -5.02
C ILE A 847 25.94 16.69 -4.52
N ALA A 848 26.80 17.65 -4.16
CA ALA A 848 26.34 18.95 -3.65
C ALA A 848 25.55 19.74 -4.70
N ASN A 849 26.07 19.88 -5.93
CA ASN A 849 25.39 20.60 -7.00
C ASN A 849 24.13 19.87 -7.47
N TYR A 850 24.17 18.54 -7.51
CA TYR A 850 23.05 17.72 -7.92
C TYR A 850 21.89 17.84 -6.92
N ASN A 851 22.18 17.70 -5.63
CA ASN A 851 21.19 17.85 -4.57
C ASN A 851 20.58 19.27 -4.55
N LEU A 852 21.42 20.30 -4.70
CA LEU A 852 20.98 21.68 -4.80
C LEU A 852 20.04 21.89 -6.00
N ASN A 853 20.33 21.28 -7.15
CA ASN A 853 19.46 21.42 -8.32
C ASN A 853 18.08 20.79 -8.12
N ILE A 854 17.96 19.70 -7.36
CA ILE A 854 16.67 19.03 -7.11
C ILE A 854 15.90 19.75 -5.99
N CYS A 855 16.55 19.99 -4.85
CA CYS A 855 15.89 20.43 -3.61
C CYS A 855 15.88 21.96 -3.42
N ARG A 856 16.32 22.73 -4.43
CA ARG A 856 16.53 24.19 -4.32
C ARG A 856 15.35 24.92 -3.70
N GLU A 857 14.17 24.75 -4.30
CA GLU A 857 12.95 25.48 -3.92
C GLU A 857 12.58 25.19 -2.47
N TYR A 858 12.66 23.92 -2.07
CA TYR A 858 12.42 23.49 -0.70
C TYR A 858 13.41 24.11 0.30
N TYR A 859 14.71 24.11 -0.01
CA TYR A 859 15.72 24.73 0.87
C TYR A 859 15.48 26.24 1.06
N HIS A 860 15.12 26.96 0.01
CA HIS A 860 14.79 28.39 0.10
C HIS A 860 13.57 28.63 1.01
N GLU A 861 12.51 27.82 0.89
CA GLU A 861 11.33 27.93 1.75
C GLU A 861 11.65 27.62 3.23
N VAL A 862 12.36 26.52 3.48
CA VAL A 862 12.71 26.07 4.84
C VAL A 862 13.68 27.04 5.51
N ILE A 863 14.72 27.50 4.84
CA ILE A 863 15.69 28.42 5.44
C ILE A 863 15.04 29.77 5.72
N LYS A 864 14.17 30.28 4.83
CA LYS A 864 13.39 31.50 5.10
C LYS A 864 12.52 31.35 6.35
N LYS A 865 11.82 30.21 6.48
CA LYS A 865 11.01 29.86 7.66
C LYS A 865 11.87 29.80 8.92
N LEU A 866 13.00 29.10 8.91
CA LEU A 866 13.87 28.95 10.07
C LEU A 866 14.57 30.25 10.47
N SER A 867 15.02 31.06 9.51
CA SER A 867 15.63 32.38 9.78
C SER A 867 14.63 33.35 10.42
N SER A 868 13.36 33.30 10.02
CA SER A 868 12.29 34.10 10.66
C SER A 868 11.95 33.66 12.08
N GLN A 869 12.25 32.41 12.44
CA GLN A 869 12.08 31.88 13.80
C GLN A 869 13.31 32.11 14.70
N ALA A 870 14.47 32.40 14.10
CA ALA A 870 15.74 32.63 14.78
C ALA A 870 16.01 34.12 15.06
N GLN A 871 15.38 35.03 14.31
CA GLN A 871 15.24 36.47 14.63
C GLN A 871 14.19 36.66 15.72
#